data_AF-A0A852ZJQ3-F1
#
_entry.id   AF-A0A852ZJQ3-F1
#
_cell.length_a   1.000
_cell.length_b   1.000
_cell.length_c   1.000
_cell.angle_alpha   90.00
_cell.angle_beta   90.00
_cell.angle_gamma   90.00
#
_symmetry.space_group_name_H-M   'P 1'
#
loop_
_entity.id
_entity.type
_entity.pdbx_description
1 polymer ?
#
loop_
_entity_poly.entity_id
_entity_poly.type
_entity_poly.pdbx_seq_one_letter_code
_entity_poly.pdbx_strand_id
1 'polypeptide(L)'
;MDASTPHHADRAERHRLSRRGVIKYGGAVVAMAGLGTRLSIPAEARAADSESGTLVIYDMQHLYSLDLTDQAQARSAYDEMHFVATLQGIVNRDEPRLYVKFSYHDDFGAADIDGFWLNYLQQPGQFLTGRPTRNAADLDDLVRTFRPYLHGAVVWDPRVAATSNVASTVAGVEDLVAIRYDTSPGSLYSRYVTTPATPTVHLPVQRWLLQPNGSPLFTGAGTIPGTKLQSTGSAKCDAYMWAKVRYLDTRRCDPGQLGYYLDAYWLTNPTFGLPVAMVTNHDYLVARRGFVVDLGPWDDEQPSDDPTQPPGTDRATWQAILASAYRGTGGQMTAVHGFVPWQYKYGSAPHNPVGAEWESAELFSAYNAYLDADAPGEVGGMANASIYVHTPLKPSYPQRPAPTVRQLQDRGLVAPDGSVVPKRYVMFYVSDYDSAAWIYHAVPRFWRDPNRGEVPLSWAFNPNLSDRIAPAFTYTRATQTDNDVFIAGDSGAGYLNPSMLETPRPYSGLPSGLAAWQRHCSRYYHLWDITVTGFVIDGNAPAMSAEARQIYARFSTNGFAEQSGPTLGVIGTTPYLQGAQDGSLESILTGDTTRAPYLPEFHVYRNTLQSPTWYKQAADRIHSSLPDAEVAFVDALTFFALLRQHLYDQVIATVGASFVAVVPGQSVAVTLELTSYRPTATTGSVSITAPSGWTASPAAVPFNLDAEGQTQITIDVQAPAGLPLGERHDLAAVVTVGGASRSYGFQTRTSSAATGSATISTTLAAANVDDGLSQVEVSGDGRTQEVTVAGETGRRMVEVVPADLNVYFGVDNSVANDGQFQATFTVDYYDEHTYDWVLQYDSNNPAGTLGGAYTTAGTVTNADTGTWKTATFTVDDARFAGRENGATDFRIFSSAGPITIHRVTVVVSGVGVSSPQH
;
A
#
# COMPACT_ATOMS: atom_id res chain seq x y z
N MET A 1 59.43 31.13 16.25
CA MET A 1 58.41 31.55 17.22
C MET A 1 57.20 30.61 17.17
N ASP A 2 57.18 29.39 17.71
CA ASP A 2 58.21 28.36 18.01
C ASP A 2 57.44 27.01 18.10
N ALA A 3 57.96 25.90 17.56
CA ALA A 3 58.62 24.79 18.29
C ALA A 3 57.91 24.32 19.58
N SER A 4 57.72 23.00 19.87
CA SER A 4 58.57 21.85 19.48
C SER A 4 57.87 20.46 19.41
N THR A 5 58.22 19.73 18.35
CA THR A 5 58.71 18.32 18.20
C THR A 5 59.18 17.50 19.45
N PRO A 6 59.58 16.19 19.36
CA PRO A 6 59.64 15.20 18.23
C PRO A 6 59.28 13.69 18.56
N HIS A 7 59.64 12.79 17.60
CA HIS A 7 59.87 11.31 17.62
C HIS A 7 58.72 10.47 17.01
N HIS A 8 58.89 9.41 16.19
CA HIS A 8 60.01 8.77 15.42
C HIS A 8 59.38 7.65 14.51
N ALA A 9 59.97 6.92 13.55
CA ALA A 9 61.12 7.01 12.60
C ALA A 9 61.10 5.69 11.74
N ASP A 10 61.75 5.46 10.58
CA ASP A 10 62.55 6.25 9.63
C ASP A 10 62.40 5.67 8.18
N ARG A 11 63.48 5.62 7.36
CA ARG A 11 63.55 5.15 5.95
C ARG A 11 64.08 3.72 5.79
N ALA A 12 63.72 3.01 4.71
CA ALA A 12 64.68 2.56 3.66
C ALA A 12 64.10 1.69 2.51
N GLU A 13 64.30 2.22 1.31
CA GLU A 13 64.46 1.64 -0.04
C GLU A 13 64.94 0.16 -0.27
N ARG A 14 64.64 -0.35 -1.49
CA ARG A 14 65.39 -1.35 -2.35
C ARG A 14 65.06 -2.87 -2.37
N HIS A 15 64.38 -3.25 -3.47
CA HIS A 15 64.78 -4.26 -4.48
C HIS A 15 64.71 -5.81 -4.29
N ARG A 16 64.17 -6.44 -5.36
CA ARG A 16 64.55 -7.70 -6.06
C ARG A 16 64.02 -9.07 -5.61
N LEU A 17 63.17 -9.63 -6.52
CA LEU A 17 63.20 -11.00 -7.09
C LEU A 17 62.84 -12.19 -6.16
N SER A 18 62.29 -13.31 -6.65
CA SER A 18 62.48 -13.94 -7.97
C SER A 18 61.26 -14.74 -8.49
N ARG A 19 61.36 -15.23 -9.74
CA ARG A 19 60.38 -16.13 -10.41
C ARG A 19 60.87 -17.59 -10.41
N ARG A 20 59.95 -18.56 -10.20
CA ARG A 20 59.88 -19.94 -10.78
C ARG A 20 58.81 -20.74 -9.97
N GLY A 21 57.87 -21.50 -10.53
CA GLY A 21 57.44 -21.73 -11.93
C GLY A 21 56.92 -23.18 -12.14
N VAL A 22 56.19 -23.45 -13.25
CA VAL A 22 55.95 -24.82 -13.84
C VAL A 22 54.98 -25.74 -13.02
N ILE A 23 53.95 -26.44 -13.55
CA ILE A 23 53.27 -26.49 -14.88
C ILE A 23 51.85 -27.16 -14.73
N LYS A 24 50.98 -27.02 -15.75
CA LYS A 24 49.76 -27.80 -16.16
C LYS A 24 49.21 -28.94 -15.25
N TYR A 25 47.91 -29.27 -15.17
CA TYR A 25 46.67 -29.00 -15.95
C TYR A 25 45.49 -28.78 -14.97
N GLY A 26 44.27 -28.36 -15.35
CA GLY A 26 43.75 -27.92 -16.66
C GLY A 26 42.42 -28.58 -17.06
N GLY A 27 41.29 -27.84 -17.02
CA GLY A 27 39.93 -28.22 -17.44
C GLY A 27 39.13 -26.98 -17.84
N ALA A 28 38.14 -27.10 -18.74
CA ALA A 28 37.62 -25.96 -19.51
C ALA A 28 36.29 -25.38 -19.00
N VAL A 29 36.19 -24.04 -19.00
CA VAL A 29 34.94 -23.29 -19.06
C VAL A 29 35.02 -22.35 -20.26
N VAL A 30 34.11 -22.49 -21.22
CA VAL A 30 34.08 -21.67 -22.45
C VAL A 30 33.18 -20.46 -22.22
N ALA A 31 33.78 -19.28 -22.06
CA ALA A 31 33.05 -18.02 -22.10
C ALA A 31 32.86 -17.58 -23.57
N MET A 32 31.62 -17.63 -24.06
CA MET A 32 31.26 -17.11 -25.38
C MET A 32 31.11 -15.58 -25.32
N ALA A 33 32.17 -14.86 -25.70
CA ALA A 33 32.13 -13.40 -25.83
C ALA A 33 31.47 -12.99 -27.16
N GLY A 34 30.34 -12.28 -27.09
CA GLY A 34 29.75 -11.58 -28.24
C GLY A 34 30.46 -10.24 -28.47
N LEU A 35 30.96 -10.00 -29.68
CA LEU A 35 31.71 -8.77 -30.00
C LEU A 35 30.76 -7.57 -30.18
N GLY A 36 30.78 -6.64 -29.23
CA GLY A 36 30.26 -5.29 -29.41
C GLY A 36 31.27 -4.38 -30.10
N THR A 37 31.31 -4.36 -31.44
CA THR A 37 32.17 -3.45 -32.20
C THR A 37 31.71 -2.00 -32.09
N ARG A 38 32.25 -1.25 -31.12
CA ARG A 38 32.13 0.21 -31.07
C ARG A 38 32.85 0.83 -32.26
N LEU A 39 32.09 1.26 -33.27
CA LEU A 39 32.59 2.15 -34.32
C LEU A 39 32.80 3.55 -33.73
N SER A 40 34.04 3.86 -33.38
CA SER A 40 34.46 5.20 -32.95
C SER A 40 34.47 6.15 -34.14
N ILE A 41 33.43 7.00 -34.26
CA ILE A 41 33.39 8.10 -35.23
C ILE A 41 34.40 9.17 -34.80
N PRO A 42 35.20 9.77 -35.71
CA PRO A 42 36.15 10.83 -35.36
C PRO A 42 35.46 12.08 -34.80
N ALA A 43 36.03 12.65 -33.74
CA ALA A 43 35.47 13.82 -33.04
C ALA A 43 35.82 15.16 -33.72
N GLU A 44 35.54 15.29 -35.01
CA GLU A 44 36.03 16.43 -35.82
C GLU A 44 34.99 16.98 -36.81
N ALA A 45 33.81 17.33 -36.28
CA ALA A 45 32.75 18.05 -37.01
C ALA A 45 31.96 19.01 -36.08
N ARG A 46 32.65 19.70 -35.15
CA ARG A 46 32.00 20.49 -34.07
C ARG A 46 32.13 22.01 -34.26
N ALA A 47 31.63 22.52 -35.39
CA ALA A 47 31.52 23.95 -35.67
C ALA A 47 30.42 24.24 -36.72
N ALA A 48 29.15 24.19 -36.30
CA ALA A 48 27.99 24.65 -37.08
C ALA A 48 26.83 25.05 -36.15
N ASP A 49 26.77 26.35 -35.83
CA ASP A 49 25.63 27.18 -35.45
C ASP A 49 24.55 26.65 -34.46
N SER A 50 24.77 27.00 -33.18
CA SER A 50 23.78 27.63 -32.27
C SER A 50 22.33 27.11 -32.19
N GLU A 51 22.13 25.91 -31.65
CA GLU A 51 21.01 25.67 -30.70
C GLU A 51 21.26 24.52 -29.68
N SER A 52 22.35 23.76 -29.84
CA SER A 52 22.79 22.72 -28.90
C SER A 52 23.02 23.29 -27.49
N GLY A 53 22.09 23.00 -26.58
CA GLY A 53 22.11 23.45 -25.18
C GLY A 53 20.84 24.19 -24.74
N THR A 54 20.02 24.70 -25.66
CA THR A 54 18.71 25.28 -25.30
C THR A 54 17.77 24.19 -24.76
N LEU A 55 16.88 24.55 -23.84
CA LEU A 55 15.70 23.76 -23.46
C LEU A 55 14.47 24.40 -24.12
N VAL A 56 13.80 23.65 -25.00
CA VAL A 56 12.55 24.10 -25.60
C VAL A 56 11.42 23.89 -24.59
N ILE A 57 10.54 24.87 -24.43
CA ILE A 57 9.33 24.79 -23.62
C ILE A 57 8.13 24.79 -24.56
N TYR A 58 7.23 23.81 -24.43
CA TYR A 58 5.92 23.83 -25.07
C TYR A 58 4.81 23.95 -24.04
N ASP A 59 3.72 24.65 -24.39
CA ASP A 59 2.64 24.94 -23.46
C ASP A 59 1.32 24.30 -23.92
N MET A 60 1.00 23.16 -23.33
CA MET A 60 -0.26 22.43 -23.55
C MET A 60 -1.37 22.86 -22.57
N GLN A 61 -1.15 23.84 -21.69
CA GLN A 61 -2.20 24.33 -20.78
C GLN A 61 -3.37 24.95 -21.56
N HIS A 62 -3.13 25.38 -22.81
CA HIS A 62 -4.18 25.83 -23.72
C HIS A 62 -5.22 24.76 -24.07
N LEU A 63 -4.90 23.46 -23.99
CA LEU A 63 -5.83 22.36 -24.29
C LEU A 63 -7.03 22.34 -23.34
N TYR A 64 -6.88 22.85 -22.11
CA TYR A 64 -7.96 22.96 -21.14
C TYR A 64 -8.95 24.12 -21.44
N SER A 65 -8.73 24.90 -22.50
CA SER A 65 -9.71 25.85 -23.02
C SER A 65 -10.68 25.24 -24.05
N LEU A 66 -10.50 23.96 -24.39
CA LEU A 66 -11.32 23.22 -25.34
C LEU A 66 -12.59 22.67 -24.67
N ASP A 67 -13.69 22.63 -25.42
CA ASP A 67 -14.92 21.96 -25.00
C ASP A 67 -14.77 20.45 -25.21
N LEU A 68 -14.51 19.70 -24.14
CA LEU A 68 -14.37 18.23 -24.21
C LEU A 68 -15.70 17.50 -24.49
N THR A 69 -16.85 18.18 -24.46
CA THR A 69 -18.12 17.60 -24.94
C THR A 69 -18.21 17.59 -26.47
N ASP A 70 -17.44 18.46 -27.15
CA ASP A 70 -17.23 18.40 -28.60
C ASP A 70 -16.20 17.31 -28.93
N GLN A 71 -16.67 16.22 -29.52
CA GLN A 71 -15.85 15.11 -30.00
C GLN A 71 -14.73 15.52 -30.98
N ALA A 72 -14.86 16.62 -31.73
CA ALA A 72 -13.77 17.11 -32.58
C ALA A 72 -12.65 17.75 -31.76
N GLN A 73 -13.00 18.53 -30.73
CA GLN A 73 -12.05 19.18 -29.83
C GLN A 73 -11.38 18.18 -28.89
N ALA A 74 -12.14 17.25 -28.29
CA ALA A 74 -11.58 16.16 -27.48
C ALA A 74 -10.58 15.29 -28.26
N ARG A 75 -10.86 14.99 -29.55
CA ARG A 75 -9.91 14.31 -30.44
C ARG A 75 -8.66 15.14 -30.72
N SER A 76 -8.81 16.46 -30.92
CA SER A 76 -7.66 17.36 -31.10
C SER A 76 -6.76 17.38 -29.86
N ALA A 77 -7.35 17.40 -28.66
CA ALA A 77 -6.61 17.35 -27.40
C ALA A 77 -5.85 16.02 -27.24
N TYR A 78 -6.51 14.88 -27.48
CA TYR A 78 -5.86 13.57 -27.41
C TYR A 78 -4.75 13.41 -28.46
N ASP A 79 -5.01 13.82 -29.71
CA ASP A 79 -4.04 13.78 -30.80
C ASP A 79 -2.80 14.61 -30.46
N GLU A 80 -2.97 15.81 -29.89
CA GLU A 80 -1.87 16.66 -29.48
C GLU A 80 -1.08 16.09 -28.29
N MET A 81 -1.75 15.65 -27.22
CA MET A 81 -1.07 15.01 -26.08
C MET A 81 -0.28 13.77 -26.52
N HIS A 82 -0.82 12.94 -27.40
CA HIS A 82 -0.13 11.73 -27.90
C HIS A 82 1.04 12.06 -28.81
N PHE A 83 0.88 13.06 -29.67
CA PHE A 83 1.96 13.57 -30.52
C PHE A 83 3.10 14.16 -29.68
N VAL A 84 2.79 15.03 -28.71
CA VAL A 84 3.79 15.72 -27.88
C VAL A 84 4.48 14.73 -26.94
N ALA A 85 3.78 13.82 -26.27
CA ALA A 85 4.41 12.82 -25.39
C ALA A 85 5.35 11.89 -26.17
N THR A 86 4.94 11.42 -27.37
CA THR A 86 5.82 10.60 -28.22
C THR A 86 7.00 11.39 -28.78
N LEU A 87 6.82 12.65 -29.17
CA LEU A 87 7.92 13.52 -29.54
C LEU A 87 8.89 13.74 -28.37
N GLN A 88 8.37 14.09 -27.20
CA GLN A 88 9.11 14.42 -26.00
C GLN A 88 10.02 13.26 -25.58
N GLY A 89 9.49 12.04 -25.50
CA GLY A 89 10.29 10.86 -25.16
C GLY A 89 11.41 10.56 -26.15
N ILE A 90 11.19 10.77 -27.46
CA ILE A 90 12.24 10.59 -28.47
C ILE A 90 13.36 11.63 -28.28
N VAL A 91 13.01 12.91 -28.17
CA VAL A 91 14.00 14.00 -28.14
C VAL A 91 14.71 14.11 -26.80
N ASN A 92 14.10 13.67 -25.71
CA ASN A 92 14.70 13.71 -24.37
C ASN A 92 15.54 12.49 -24.01
N ARG A 93 15.62 11.46 -24.86
CA ARG A 93 16.25 10.18 -24.50
C ARG A 93 17.69 10.29 -23.99
N ASP A 94 18.53 11.09 -24.65
CA ASP A 94 19.98 11.16 -24.39
C ASP A 94 20.41 12.40 -23.58
N GLU A 95 19.59 13.44 -23.56
CA GLU A 95 19.73 14.68 -22.77
C GLU A 95 18.36 15.40 -22.75
N PRO A 96 18.08 16.27 -21.77
CA PRO A 96 16.80 16.98 -21.70
C PRO A 96 16.74 18.08 -22.77
N ARG A 97 15.74 18.06 -23.65
CA ARG A 97 15.59 18.99 -24.81
C ARG A 97 14.22 19.67 -24.92
N LEU A 98 13.14 18.97 -24.60
CA LEU A 98 11.75 19.46 -24.65
C LEU A 98 11.08 19.31 -23.28
N TYR A 99 10.82 20.45 -22.65
CA TYR A 99 9.97 20.56 -21.46
C TYR A 99 8.54 20.92 -21.89
N VAL A 100 7.54 20.40 -21.18
CA VAL A 100 6.12 20.61 -21.46
C VAL A 100 5.48 21.25 -20.24
N LYS A 101 4.59 22.22 -20.44
CA LYS A 101 3.66 22.73 -19.42
C LYS A 101 2.29 22.13 -19.67
N PHE A 102 1.74 21.44 -18.68
CA PHE A 102 0.47 20.74 -18.76
C PHE A 102 -0.27 20.73 -17.42
N SER A 103 0.38 20.32 -16.33
CA SER A 103 -0.26 20.19 -15.00
C SER A 103 -0.32 21.55 -14.30
N TYR A 104 -1.47 22.23 -14.40
CA TYR A 104 -1.76 23.47 -13.64
C TYR A 104 -2.89 23.31 -12.60
N HIS A 105 -3.51 22.13 -12.54
CA HIS A 105 -4.41 21.65 -11.50
C HIS A 105 -4.31 20.12 -11.42
N ASP A 106 -4.86 19.59 -10.34
CA ASP A 106 -5.13 18.18 -10.08
C ASP A 106 -6.16 18.10 -8.93
N ASP A 107 -6.40 16.90 -8.38
CA ASP A 107 -7.38 16.64 -7.33
C ASP A 107 -7.15 17.47 -6.04
N PHE A 108 -5.96 18.05 -5.84
CA PHE A 108 -5.68 18.99 -4.74
C PHE A 108 -5.94 20.48 -5.09
N GLY A 109 -6.57 20.75 -6.24
CA GLY A 109 -6.87 22.10 -6.75
C GLY A 109 -5.74 22.74 -7.56
N ALA A 110 -5.93 23.99 -8.01
CA ALA A 110 -5.01 24.64 -8.96
C ALA A 110 -3.61 24.97 -8.38
N ALA A 111 -2.55 24.55 -9.09
CA ALA A 111 -1.15 24.91 -8.86
C ALA A 111 -0.30 24.65 -10.12
N ASP A 112 0.63 25.55 -10.48
CA ASP A 112 1.57 25.37 -11.61
C ASP A 112 2.67 24.36 -11.23
N ILE A 113 2.36 23.06 -11.33
CA ILE A 113 3.25 21.95 -10.95
C ILE A 113 4.47 21.89 -11.88
N ASP A 114 4.25 21.97 -13.19
CA ASP A 114 5.33 22.03 -14.18
C ASP A 114 6.20 23.27 -14.00
N GLY A 115 5.61 24.42 -13.68
CA GLY A 115 6.36 25.62 -13.34
C GLY A 115 7.16 25.49 -12.05
N PHE A 116 6.62 24.83 -11.01
CA PHE A 116 7.36 24.57 -9.77
C PHE A 116 8.62 23.73 -10.04
N TRP A 117 8.49 22.61 -10.75
CA TRP A 117 9.63 21.73 -11.05
C TRP A 117 10.65 22.40 -11.95
N LEU A 118 10.23 23.09 -13.02
CA LEU A 118 11.14 23.84 -13.89
C LEU A 118 11.91 24.92 -13.11
N ASN A 119 11.20 25.71 -12.29
CA ASN A 119 11.82 26.75 -11.47
C ASN A 119 12.83 26.17 -10.48
N TYR A 120 12.50 25.06 -9.79
CA TYR A 120 13.45 24.37 -8.90
C TYR A 120 14.69 23.92 -9.66
N LEU A 121 14.53 23.23 -10.79
CA LEU A 121 15.63 22.65 -11.55
C LEU A 121 16.58 23.70 -12.17
N GLN A 122 16.12 24.94 -12.36
CA GLN A 122 16.94 26.06 -12.80
C GLN A 122 17.63 26.84 -11.66
N GLN A 123 17.36 26.54 -10.39
CA GLN A 123 18.02 27.20 -9.24
C GLN A 123 19.53 26.91 -9.19
N PRO A 124 20.36 27.84 -8.67
CA PRO A 124 21.81 27.65 -8.60
C PRO A 124 22.23 26.35 -7.92
N GLY A 125 22.90 25.48 -8.68
CA GLY A 125 23.37 24.17 -8.23
C GLY A 125 22.48 22.99 -8.63
N GLN A 126 21.30 23.25 -9.20
CA GLN A 126 20.41 22.24 -9.79
C GLN A 126 20.72 21.99 -11.27
N PHE A 127 20.27 20.87 -11.86
CA PHE A 127 20.85 20.37 -13.11
C PHE A 127 20.51 21.17 -14.38
N LEU A 128 19.55 22.09 -14.32
CA LEU A 128 19.25 23.05 -15.40
C LEU A 128 19.77 24.47 -15.08
N THR A 129 20.65 24.64 -14.07
CA THR A 129 21.28 25.94 -13.73
C THR A 129 21.82 26.64 -14.97
N GLY A 130 21.31 27.83 -15.26
CA GLY A 130 21.82 28.67 -16.36
C GLY A 130 21.57 28.11 -17.77
N ARG A 131 20.77 27.04 -17.92
CA ARG A 131 20.42 26.51 -19.23
C ARG A 131 19.45 27.47 -19.94
N PRO A 132 19.75 27.96 -21.17
CA PRO A 132 18.86 28.83 -21.91
C PRO A 132 17.53 28.14 -22.21
N THR A 133 16.42 28.89 -22.16
CA THR A 133 15.09 28.41 -22.54
C THR A 133 14.56 29.12 -23.79
N ARG A 134 13.76 28.42 -24.59
CA ARG A 134 12.99 29.00 -25.70
C ARG A 134 11.59 28.40 -25.72
N ASN A 135 10.55 29.23 -25.76
CA ASN A 135 9.20 28.74 -25.99
C ASN A 135 9.05 28.36 -27.47
N ALA A 136 8.48 27.18 -27.76
CA ALA A 136 7.98 26.83 -29.08
C ALA A 136 6.64 27.52 -29.34
N ALA A 137 6.42 27.98 -30.57
CA ALA A 137 5.23 28.75 -30.92
C ALA A 137 3.98 27.88 -31.17
N ASP A 138 4.18 26.70 -31.75
CA ASP A 138 3.15 25.73 -32.12
C ASP A 138 3.78 24.35 -32.39
N LEU A 139 2.95 23.35 -32.70
CA LEU A 139 3.41 22.02 -33.12
C LEU A 139 4.30 22.05 -34.38
N ASP A 140 4.13 23.01 -35.30
CA ASP A 140 4.99 23.11 -36.48
C ASP A 140 6.41 23.57 -36.10
N ASP A 141 6.55 24.40 -35.07
CA ASP A 141 7.84 24.76 -34.48
C ASP A 141 8.51 23.59 -33.78
N LEU A 142 7.75 22.76 -33.07
CA LEU A 142 8.27 21.50 -32.53
C LEU A 142 8.75 20.56 -33.65
N VAL A 143 7.94 20.33 -34.69
CA VAL A 143 8.32 19.47 -35.83
C VAL A 143 9.54 20.01 -36.57
N ARG A 144 9.64 21.33 -36.78
CA ARG A 144 10.82 21.96 -37.41
C ARG A 144 12.06 21.85 -36.53
N THR A 145 11.95 22.17 -35.24
CA THR A 145 13.08 22.16 -34.29
C THR A 145 13.64 20.74 -34.11
N PHE A 146 12.75 19.75 -33.95
CA PHE A 146 13.14 18.38 -33.60
C PHE A 146 13.23 17.43 -34.80
N ARG A 147 13.11 17.93 -36.04
CA ARG A 147 13.20 17.09 -37.24
C ARG A 147 14.43 16.16 -37.31
N PRO A 148 15.64 16.55 -36.86
CA PRO A 148 16.80 15.65 -36.88
C PRO A 148 16.64 14.36 -36.05
N TYR A 149 15.67 14.30 -35.13
CA TYR A 149 15.40 13.16 -34.26
C TYR A 149 14.23 12.27 -34.73
N LEU A 150 13.53 12.64 -35.81
CA LEU A 150 12.30 11.98 -36.26
C LEU A 150 12.48 11.27 -37.61
N HIS A 151 12.29 9.95 -37.62
CA HIS A 151 12.27 9.16 -38.86
C HIS A 151 10.93 9.26 -39.62
N GLY A 152 9.87 9.77 -38.98
CA GLY A 152 8.54 9.92 -39.57
C GLY A 152 7.42 9.74 -38.55
N ALA A 153 6.31 9.17 -38.99
CA ALA A 153 5.14 8.88 -38.16
C ALA A 153 4.80 7.38 -38.10
N VAL A 154 4.18 6.97 -36.99
CA VAL A 154 3.36 5.77 -36.87
C VAL A 154 1.89 6.17 -36.85
N VAL A 155 1.12 5.66 -37.80
CA VAL A 155 -0.31 5.98 -37.94
C VAL A 155 -1.17 4.85 -37.37
N TRP A 156 -2.07 5.20 -36.46
CA TRP A 156 -2.88 4.25 -35.67
C TRP A 156 -4.39 4.35 -35.92
N ASP A 157 -5.13 3.30 -35.51
CA ASP A 157 -6.53 3.07 -35.88
C ASP A 157 -7.49 3.46 -34.75
N PRO A 158 -8.28 4.56 -34.87
CA PRO A 158 -9.21 4.96 -33.82
C PRO A 158 -10.39 3.99 -33.61
N ARG A 159 -10.53 2.92 -34.40
CA ARG A 159 -11.54 1.87 -34.20
C ARG A 159 -11.03 0.71 -33.34
N VAL A 160 -9.72 0.64 -33.09
CA VAL A 160 -9.08 -0.36 -32.23
C VAL A 160 -8.18 0.43 -31.28
N ALA A 161 -8.77 0.91 -30.17
CA ALA A 161 -8.18 1.93 -29.31
C ALA A 161 -6.74 1.59 -28.86
N ALA A 162 -6.49 0.33 -28.52
CA ALA A 162 -5.19 -0.25 -28.18
C ALA A 162 -4.06 0.01 -29.20
N THR A 163 -4.39 0.30 -30.46
CA THR A 163 -3.37 0.69 -31.46
C THR A 163 -2.69 2.02 -31.13
N SER A 164 -3.28 2.87 -30.28
CA SER A 164 -2.62 4.06 -29.72
C SER A 164 -1.46 3.71 -28.77
N ASN A 165 -1.66 2.75 -27.85
CA ASN A 165 -0.62 2.22 -26.98
C ASN A 165 0.46 1.44 -27.75
N VAL A 166 0.06 0.67 -28.76
CA VAL A 166 1.00 0.08 -29.72
C VAL A 166 1.77 1.16 -30.50
N ALA A 167 1.16 2.30 -30.82
CA ALA A 167 1.85 3.44 -31.44
C ALA A 167 2.87 4.09 -30.51
N SER A 168 2.58 4.26 -29.21
CA SER A 168 3.57 4.70 -28.21
C SER A 168 4.76 3.74 -28.12
N THR A 169 4.50 2.43 -28.14
CA THR A 169 5.54 1.39 -28.18
C THR A 169 6.40 1.49 -29.45
N VAL A 170 5.77 1.63 -30.61
CA VAL A 170 6.46 1.81 -31.90
C VAL A 170 7.25 3.11 -31.94
N ALA A 171 6.72 4.19 -31.37
CA ALA A 171 7.35 5.50 -31.31
C ALA A 171 8.71 5.45 -30.61
N GLY A 172 8.78 4.85 -29.43
CA GLY A 172 10.04 4.68 -28.69
C GLY A 172 11.04 3.79 -29.43
N VAL A 173 10.58 2.73 -30.08
CA VAL A 173 11.47 1.74 -30.72
C VAL A 173 11.98 2.18 -32.09
N GLU A 174 11.25 2.99 -32.84
CA GLU A 174 11.57 3.36 -34.23
C GLU A 174 11.74 4.86 -34.47
N ASP A 175 11.62 5.67 -33.42
CA ASP A 175 11.81 7.13 -33.40
C ASP A 175 10.84 7.85 -34.36
N LEU A 176 9.55 7.57 -34.11
CA LEU A 176 8.39 8.02 -34.87
C LEU A 176 7.40 8.72 -33.94
N VAL A 177 6.78 9.83 -34.36
CA VAL A 177 5.64 10.40 -33.61
C VAL A 177 4.35 9.63 -33.91
N ALA A 178 3.48 9.49 -32.90
CA ALA A 178 2.18 8.87 -33.08
C ALA A 178 1.16 9.85 -33.67
N ILE A 179 0.38 9.38 -34.65
CA ILE A 179 -0.66 10.16 -35.33
C ILE A 179 -1.91 9.28 -35.52
N ARG A 180 -3.08 9.72 -35.03
CA ARG A 180 -4.36 9.06 -35.27
C ARG A 180 -4.75 9.15 -36.74
N TYR A 181 -5.23 8.06 -37.34
CA TYR A 181 -5.78 8.11 -38.70
C TYR A 181 -7.09 8.91 -38.72
N ASP A 182 -7.03 10.12 -39.27
CA ASP A 182 -8.20 10.98 -39.45
C ASP A 182 -8.07 11.82 -40.73
N THR A 183 -8.90 11.56 -41.73
CA THR A 183 -8.88 12.29 -43.01
C THR A 183 -9.57 13.66 -42.96
N SER A 184 -10.08 14.09 -41.81
CA SER A 184 -10.76 15.38 -41.64
C SER A 184 -9.79 16.55 -41.80
N PRO A 185 -10.15 17.64 -42.51
CA PRO A 185 -9.29 18.81 -42.65
C PRO A 185 -8.91 19.41 -41.29
N GLY A 186 -7.61 19.61 -41.05
CA GLY A 186 -7.07 20.18 -39.81
C GLY A 186 -6.54 19.14 -38.81
N SER A 187 -6.88 17.85 -38.97
CA SER A 187 -6.28 16.76 -38.18
C SER A 187 -4.75 16.71 -38.32
N LEU A 188 -4.04 16.17 -37.33
CA LEU A 188 -2.58 15.99 -37.42
C LEU A 188 -2.18 15.07 -38.60
N TYR A 189 -3.03 14.11 -38.97
CA TYR A 189 -2.84 13.28 -40.15
C TYR A 189 -2.96 14.08 -41.46
N SER A 190 -3.98 14.94 -41.60
CA SER A 190 -4.09 15.80 -42.78
C SER A 190 -2.95 16.83 -42.86
N ARG A 191 -2.56 17.40 -41.71
CA ARG A 191 -1.51 18.43 -41.55
C ARG A 191 -0.11 17.92 -41.82
N TYR A 192 0.24 16.70 -41.38
CA TYR A 192 1.61 16.18 -41.46
C TYR A 192 1.80 15.02 -42.43
N VAL A 193 0.79 14.16 -42.63
CA VAL A 193 0.92 12.95 -43.46
C VAL A 193 0.47 13.20 -44.89
N THR A 194 -0.75 13.71 -45.14
CA THR A 194 -1.29 13.77 -46.51
C THR A 194 -0.96 15.06 -47.25
N THR A 195 -1.13 16.22 -46.59
CA THR A 195 -1.16 17.53 -47.28
C THR A 195 -0.35 18.56 -46.48
N PRO A 196 0.97 18.36 -46.36
CA PRO A 196 1.84 19.22 -45.54
C PRO A 196 1.88 20.66 -46.06
N ALA A 197 1.42 21.60 -45.22
CA ALA A 197 1.38 23.04 -45.54
C ALA A 197 2.77 23.63 -45.84
N THR A 198 3.82 23.04 -45.28
CA THR A 198 5.22 23.26 -45.70
C THR A 198 5.95 21.91 -45.80
N PRO A 199 6.85 21.70 -46.78
CA PRO A 199 7.59 20.44 -46.91
C PRO A 199 8.42 20.07 -45.67
N THR A 200 8.83 21.08 -44.88
CA THR A 200 9.61 20.93 -43.64
C THR A 200 8.86 20.22 -42.50
N VAL A 201 7.51 20.25 -42.49
CA VAL A 201 6.71 19.55 -41.46
C VAL A 201 6.15 18.20 -41.92
N HIS A 202 6.41 17.77 -43.17
CA HIS A 202 5.88 16.50 -43.67
C HIS A 202 6.48 15.29 -42.97
N LEU A 203 5.66 14.48 -42.27
CA LEU A 203 6.09 13.27 -41.59
C LEU A 203 5.69 12.04 -42.42
N PRO A 204 6.64 11.35 -43.08
CA PRO A 204 6.33 10.14 -43.85
C PRO A 204 5.93 8.99 -42.92
N VAL A 205 4.93 8.19 -43.32
CA VAL A 205 4.48 7.06 -42.51
C VAL A 205 5.43 5.88 -42.66
N GLN A 206 6.17 5.56 -41.59
CA GLN A 206 7.07 4.40 -41.55
C GLN A 206 6.35 3.15 -41.02
N ARG A 207 5.27 3.34 -40.25
CA ARG A 207 4.43 2.26 -39.70
C ARG A 207 2.95 2.60 -39.77
N TRP A 208 2.18 1.62 -40.23
CA TRP A 208 0.73 1.64 -40.20
C TRP A 208 0.24 0.55 -39.25
N LEU A 209 -0.66 0.88 -38.33
CA LEU A 209 -1.40 -0.06 -37.48
C LEU A 209 -2.84 -0.28 -37.99
N LEU A 210 -3.11 0.19 -39.21
CA LEU A 210 -4.26 -0.07 -40.06
C LEU A 210 -3.76 -0.35 -41.49
N GLN A 211 -4.65 -0.64 -42.44
CA GLN A 211 -4.29 -0.70 -43.86
C GLN A 211 -4.20 0.72 -44.46
N PRO A 212 -3.28 1.02 -45.41
CA PRO A 212 -3.12 2.36 -45.98
C PRO A 212 -4.34 2.92 -46.75
N ASN A 213 -5.34 2.09 -47.05
CA ASN A 213 -6.63 2.48 -47.61
C ASN A 213 -7.66 2.90 -46.53
N GLY A 214 -7.28 2.88 -45.25
CA GLY A 214 -8.14 3.19 -44.12
C GLY A 214 -8.97 2.03 -43.56
N SER A 215 -8.83 0.78 -44.00
CA SER A 215 -9.49 -0.38 -43.35
C SER A 215 -8.67 -0.93 -42.16
N PRO A 216 -9.28 -1.60 -41.17
CA PRO A 216 -8.53 -2.16 -40.05
C PRO A 216 -7.42 -3.14 -40.46
N LEU A 217 -6.34 -3.18 -39.68
CA LEU A 217 -5.28 -4.18 -39.80
C LEU A 217 -5.55 -5.37 -38.87
N PHE A 218 -5.92 -5.09 -37.61
CA PHE A 218 -6.34 -6.07 -36.62
C PHE A 218 -7.86 -6.21 -36.67
N THR A 219 -8.34 -7.46 -36.61
CA THR A 219 -9.75 -7.79 -36.87
C THR A 219 -10.31 -8.84 -35.91
N GLY A 220 -9.51 -9.37 -34.99
CA GLY A 220 -9.89 -10.51 -34.15
C GLY A 220 -10.08 -11.81 -34.94
N ALA A 221 -9.62 -11.92 -36.19
CA ALA A 221 -9.84 -13.09 -37.03
C ALA A 221 -8.63 -13.51 -37.88
N GLY A 222 -8.44 -14.82 -38.05
CA GLY A 222 -7.43 -15.40 -38.93
C GLY A 222 -6.03 -15.45 -38.31
N THR A 223 -5.02 -14.90 -38.99
CA THR A 223 -3.61 -14.91 -38.57
C THR A 223 -3.13 -13.48 -38.36
N ILE A 224 -2.53 -13.20 -37.19
CA ILE A 224 -2.12 -11.85 -36.77
C ILE A 224 -1.12 -11.26 -37.79
N PRO A 225 -1.37 -10.07 -38.39
CA PRO A 225 -0.71 -9.61 -39.61
C PRO A 225 0.83 -9.60 -39.62
N GLY A 226 1.40 -10.41 -40.50
CA GLY A 226 2.85 -10.55 -40.66
C GLY A 226 3.54 -11.25 -39.48
N THR A 227 2.79 -12.07 -38.73
CA THR A 227 3.32 -13.01 -37.72
C THR A 227 3.00 -14.46 -38.13
N LYS A 228 3.16 -15.43 -37.22
CA LYS A 228 2.66 -16.81 -37.36
C LYS A 228 1.54 -17.15 -36.37
N LEU A 229 1.15 -16.21 -35.51
CA LEU A 229 0.13 -16.42 -34.49
C LEU A 229 -1.25 -16.42 -35.16
N GLN A 230 -2.13 -17.33 -34.74
CA GLN A 230 -3.55 -17.14 -34.99
C GLN A 230 -4.08 -15.99 -34.13
N SER A 231 -5.19 -15.40 -34.55
CA SER A 231 -5.91 -14.40 -33.77
C SER A 231 -6.26 -14.95 -32.37
N THR A 232 -6.31 -14.06 -31.38
CA THR A 232 -6.79 -14.40 -30.02
C THR A 232 -8.31 -14.44 -29.91
N GLY A 233 -9.03 -13.97 -30.93
CA GLY A 233 -10.47 -13.66 -30.91
C GLY A 233 -10.79 -12.19 -30.68
N SER A 234 -9.78 -11.31 -30.53
CA SER A 234 -9.96 -9.87 -30.30
C SER A 234 -9.00 -9.03 -31.14
N ALA A 235 -9.49 -7.89 -31.64
CA ALA A 235 -8.65 -6.92 -32.34
C ALA A 235 -7.69 -6.17 -31.39
N LYS A 236 -8.08 -5.96 -30.12
CA LYS A 236 -7.25 -5.38 -29.06
C LYS A 236 -6.06 -6.29 -28.77
N CYS A 237 -6.32 -7.54 -28.40
CA CYS A 237 -5.28 -8.49 -28.05
C CYS A 237 -4.40 -8.88 -29.26
N ASP A 238 -4.95 -8.96 -30.48
CA ASP A 238 -4.18 -9.15 -31.72
C ASP A 238 -3.12 -8.05 -31.90
N ALA A 239 -3.45 -6.78 -31.63
CA ALA A 239 -2.54 -5.65 -31.76
C ALA A 239 -1.38 -5.71 -30.76
N TYR A 240 -1.65 -6.09 -29.50
CA TYR A 240 -0.61 -6.27 -28.49
C TYR A 240 0.27 -7.50 -28.76
N MET A 241 -0.31 -8.62 -29.20
CA MET A 241 0.46 -9.81 -29.58
C MET A 241 1.33 -9.57 -30.83
N TRP A 242 0.87 -8.77 -31.78
CA TRP A 242 1.67 -8.27 -32.90
C TRP A 242 2.87 -7.44 -32.44
N ALA A 243 2.66 -6.51 -31.51
CA ALA A 243 3.71 -5.64 -30.97
C ALA A 243 4.74 -6.45 -30.18
N LYS A 244 4.25 -7.35 -29.31
CA LYS A 244 5.04 -8.28 -28.50
C LYS A 244 6.01 -9.08 -29.36
N VAL A 245 5.51 -9.75 -30.41
CA VAL A 245 6.34 -10.58 -31.32
C VAL A 245 7.35 -9.74 -32.11
N ARG A 246 7.05 -8.47 -32.41
CA ARG A 246 7.93 -7.60 -33.22
C ARG A 246 8.99 -6.87 -32.41
N TYR A 247 8.72 -6.52 -31.16
CA TYR A 247 9.55 -5.60 -30.39
C TYR A 247 9.98 -6.13 -29.01
N LEU A 248 9.09 -6.80 -28.27
CA LEU A 248 9.42 -7.33 -26.94
C LEU A 248 10.20 -8.64 -27.03
N ASP A 249 9.69 -9.63 -27.78
CA ASP A 249 10.36 -10.92 -27.99
C ASP A 249 11.71 -10.76 -28.73
N THR A 250 11.83 -9.73 -29.58
CA THR A 250 13.05 -9.39 -30.35
C THR A 250 14.04 -8.50 -29.60
N ARG A 251 13.70 -8.03 -28.39
CA ARG A 251 14.51 -7.11 -27.55
C ARG A 251 14.79 -5.75 -28.20
N ARG A 252 13.86 -5.26 -29.01
CA ARG A 252 13.87 -3.88 -29.53
C ARG A 252 13.18 -2.90 -28.58
N CYS A 253 12.21 -3.38 -27.79
CA CYS A 253 11.81 -2.75 -26.55
C CYS A 253 12.78 -3.11 -25.41
N ASP A 254 12.88 -2.24 -24.40
CA ASP A 254 13.41 -2.63 -23.09
C ASP A 254 12.37 -3.52 -22.38
N PRO A 255 12.66 -4.80 -22.09
CA PRO A 255 11.72 -5.68 -21.42
C PRO A 255 11.54 -5.38 -19.93
N GLY A 256 12.38 -4.54 -19.31
CA GLY A 256 12.23 -4.13 -17.92
C GLY A 256 11.25 -2.98 -17.70
N GLN A 257 10.62 -2.45 -18.76
CA GLN A 257 9.85 -1.20 -18.77
C GLN A 257 8.51 -1.41 -19.49
N LEU A 258 7.48 -1.77 -18.73
CA LEU A 258 6.09 -1.91 -19.21
C LEU A 258 5.28 -0.68 -18.80
N GLY A 259 4.30 -0.30 -19.62
CA GLY A 259 3.29 0.71 -19.31
C GLY A 259 1.91 0.11 -19.26
N TYR A 260 1.18 0.37 -18.17
CA TYR A 260 -0.23 0.05 -18.01
C TYR A 260 -1.01 1.37 -17.94
N TYR A 261 -1.42 1.88 -19.10
CA TYR A 261 -2.09 3.18 -19.22
C TYR A 261 -3.27 3.07 -20.16
N LEU A 262 -4.34 3.82 -19.85
CA LEU A 262 -5.56 3.90 -20.65
C LEU A 262 -5.24 4.25 -22.11
N ASP A 263 -5.74 3.43 -23.04
CA ASP A 263 -5.62 3.70 -24.47
C ASP A 263 -6.62 4.78 -24.97
N ALA A 264 -6.72 4.96 -26.29
CA ALA A 264 -7.63 5.93 -26.91
C ALA A 264 -9.13 5.74 -26.59
N TYR A 265 -9.53 4.72 -25.82
CA TYR A 265 -10.88 4.58 -25.26
C TYR A 265 -11.25 5.74 -24.31
N TRP A 266 -10.28 6.53 -23.81
CA TRP A 266 -10.53 7.84 -23.18
C TRP A 266 -11.50 8.72 -24.00
N LEU A 267 -11.42 8.66 -25.34
CA LEU A 267 -12.30 9.40 -26.26
C LEU A 267 -13.79 8.98 -26.19
N THR A 268 -14.14 7.89 -25.51
CA THR A 268 -15.55 7.53 -25.24
C THR A 268 -16.18 8.42 -24.17
N ASN A 269 -15.38 8.86 -23.18
CA ASN A 269 -15.80 9.77 -22.11
C ASN A 269 -14.64 10.72 -21.74
N PRO A 270 -14.35 11.73 -22.56
CA PRO A 270 -13.25 12.67 -22.30
C PRO A 270 -13.55 13.65 -21.14
N THR A 271 -14.79 13.71 -20.65
CA THR A 271 -15.22 14.68 -19.64
C THR A 271 -14.74 14.39 -18.21
N PHE A 272 -14.04 13.28 -17.98
CA PHE A 272 -13.27 13.07 -16.74
C PHE A 272 -11.97 13.90 -16.67
N GLY A 273 -11.55 14.57 -17.75
CA GLY A 273 -10.42 15.50 -17.75
C GLY A 273 -9.19 15.00 -18.52
N LEU A 274 -8.29 15.93 -18.86
CA LEU A 274 -7.10 15.66 -19.67
C LEU A 274 -6.02 14.82 -18.94
N PRO A 275 -5.68 15.04 -17.66
CA PRO A 275 -4.66 14.22 -16.97
C PRO A 275 -5.04 12.75 -16.86
N VAL A 276 -6.35 12.47 -16.72
CA VAL A 276 -6.92 11.11 -16.63
C VAL A 276 -6.76 10.32 -17.95
N ALA A 277 -6.42 10.98 -19.06
CA ALA A 277 -6.00 10.29 -20.28
C ALA A 277 -4.64 9.58 -20.10
N MET A 278 -3.82 9.98 -19.12
CA MET A 278 -2.49 9.44 -18.79
C MET A 278 -1.42 9.49 -19.89
N VAL A 279 -1.78 9.92 -21.11
CA VAL A 279 -0.91 9.93 -22.30
C VAL A 279 0.40 10.70 -22.08
N THR A 280 0.42 11.70 -21.20
CA THR A 280 1.64 12.46 -20.87
C THR A 280 2.72 11.60 -20.20
N ASN A 281 2.34 10.55 -19.45
CA ASN A 281 3.26 9.58 -18.87
C ASN A 281 4.04 8.78 -19.94
N HIS A 282 3.55 8.75 -21.18
CA HIS A 282 4.21 8.02 -22.26
C HIS A 282 5.58 8.62 -22.64
N ASP A 283 5.91 9.86 -22.25
CA ASP A 283 7.21 10.48 -22.54
C ASP A 283 8.38 9.63 -22.00
N TYR A 284 8.25 9.15 -20.77
CA TYR A 284 9.23 8.28 -20.12
C TYR A 284 9.36 6.93 -20.81
N LEU A 285 8.25 6.26 -21.12
CA LEU A 285 8.29 4.95 -21.77
C LEU A 285 8.83 5.03 -23.21
N VAL A 286 8.50 6.09 -23.94
CA VAL A 286 9.04 6.34 -25.28
C VAL A 286 10.55 6.65 -25.22
N ALA A 287 11.01 7.38 -24.21
CA ALA A 287 12.44 7.55 -23.94
C ALA A 287 13.12 6.22 -23.61
N ARG A 288 12.56 5.42 -22.69
CA ARG A 288 13.08 4.10 -22.29
C ARG A 288 12.94 3.01 -23.35
N ARG A 289 12.19 3.23 -24.43
CA ARG A 289 11.78 2.21 -25.43
C ARG A 289 10.96 1.08 -24.80
N GLY A 290 10.11 1.41 -23.83
CA GLY A 290 9.23 0.46 -23.14
C GLY A 290 8.10 -0.08 -24.01
N PHE A 291 7.21 -0.86 -23.39
CA PHE A 291 6.08 -1.51 -24.03
C PHE A 291 4.76 -1.09 -23.35
N VAL A 292 3.93 -0.31 -24.05
CA VAL A 292 2.71 0.32 -23.51
C VAL A 292 1.47 -0.48 -23.93
N VAL A 293 0.57 -0.76 -22.98
CA VAL A 293 -0.55 -1.69 -23.13
C VAL A 293 -1.64 -1.45 -22.09
N ASP A 294 -2.87 -1.88 -22.40
CA ASP A 294 -4.10 -1.76 -21.64
C ASP A 294 -4.88 -3.07 -21.79
N LEU A 295 -4.99 -3.86 -20.72
CA LEU A 295 -5.63 -5.17 -20.65
C LEU A 295 -6.26 -5.38 -19.26
N GLY A 296 -7.42 -6.00 -19.19
CA GLY A 296 -8.05 -6.41 -17.93
C GLY A 296 -7.30 -7.55 -17.24
N PRO A 297 -7.29 -7.59 -15.89
CA PRO A 297 -6.60 -8.64 -15.16
C PRO A 297 -7.39 -9.95 -15.06
N TRP A 298 -8.70 -9.93 -15.23
CA TRP A 298 -9.59 -11.08 -14.93
C TRP A 298 -9.64 -12.16 -16.02
N ASP A 299 -9.91 -13.40 -15.64
CA ASP A 299 -10.15 -14.52 -16.57
C ASP A 299 -11.64 -14.83 -16.84
N ASP A 300 -12.56 -14.31 -16.00
CA ASP A 300 -14.01 -14.45 -16.12
C ASP A 300 -14.73 -13.21 -16.69
N GLU A 301 -14.15 -12.01 -16.57
CA GLU A 301 -14.73 -10.76 -17.09
C GLU A 301 -14.67 -10.69 -18.64
N GLN A 302 -15.72 -10.13 -19.24
CA GLN A 302 -15.72 -9.64 -20.62
C GLN A 302 -15.49 -8.12 -20.61
N PRO A 303 -14.43 -7.60 -21.26
CA PRO A 303 -14.01 -6.21 -21.09
C PRO A 303 -14.93 -5.22 -21.82
N SER A 304 -15.10 -4.03 -21.23
CA SER A 304 -15.98 -2.96 -21.72
C SER A 304 -15.54 -2.30 -23.03
N ASP A 305 -14.30 -2.53 -23.48
CA ASP A 305 -13.71 -1.94 -24.70
C ASP A 305 -13.61 -2.92 -25.89
N ASP A 306 -13.70 -4.24 -25.63
CA ASP A 306 -13.95 -5.26 -26.64
C ASP A 306 -15.01 -6.26 -26.14
N PRO A 307 -16.30 -5.86 -26.08
CA PRO A 307 -17.40 -6.71 -25.63
C PRO A 307 -17.75 -7.84 -26.62
N THR A 308 -16.92 -8.07 -27.64
CA THR A 308 -16.95 -9.26 -28.51
C THR A 308 -15.85 -10.27 -28.19
N GLN A 309 -14.88 -9.90 -27.36
CA GLN A 309 -13.78 -10.75 -26.93
C GLN A 309 -14.28 -11.92 -26.06
N PRO A 310 -13.72 -13.14 -26.20
CA PRO A 310 -13.93 -14.22 -25.24
C PRO A 310 -13.34 -13.88 -23.86
N PRO A 311 -14.05 -14.14 -22.74
CA PRO A 311 -13.53 -13.91 -21.39
C PRO A 311 -12.10 -14.43 -21.16
N GLY A 312 -11.33 -13.68 -20.38
CA GLY A 312 -9.93 -14.00 -20.04
C GLY A 312 -8.90 -13.90 -21.17
N THR A 313 -9.30 -13.49 -22.39
CA THR A 313 -8.34 -13.25 -23.49
C THR A 313 -7.38 -12.09 -23.16
N ASP A 314 -7.82 -11.09 -22.39
CA ASP A 314 -6.97 -10.03 -21.85
C ASP A 314 -5.90 -10.60 -20.91
N ARG A 315 -6.32 -11.29 -19.85
CA ARG A 315 -5.45 -11.96 -18.86
C ARG A 315 -4.44 -12.90 -19.52
N ALA A 316 -4.86 -13.70 -20.49
CA ALA A 316 -3.97 -14.59 -21.25
C ALA A 316 -2.94 -13.80 -22.10
N THR A 317 -3.34 -12.68 -22.69
CA THR A 317 -2.43 -11.78 -23.43
C THR A 317 -1.47 -11.08 -22.47
N TRP A 318 -1.93 -10.69 -21.28
CA TRP A 318 -1.13 -10.08 -20.21
C TRP A 318 -0.04 -11.04 -19.74
N GLN A 319 -0.41 -12.28 -19.39
CA GLN A 319 0.51 -13.35 -19.03
C GLN A 319 1.54 -13.63 -20.15
N ALA A 320 1.14 -13.58 -21.42
CA ALA A 320 2.06 -13.75 -22.54
C ALA A 320 3.10 -12.61 -22.63
N ILE A 321 2.70 -11.36 -22.38
CA ILE A 321 3.59 -10.19 -22.33
C ILE A 321 4.52 -10.29 -21.12
N LEU A 322 3.99 -10.52 -19.91
CA LEU A 322 4.74 -10.63 -18.66
C LEU A 322 5.77 -11.77 -18.70
N ALA A 323 5.40 -12.94 -19.23
CA ALA A 323 6.34 -14.04 -19.46
C ALA A 323 7.48 -13.67 -20.42
N SER A 324 7.25 -12.72 -21.33
CA SER A 324 8.24 -12.23 -22.30
C SER A 324 9.11 -11.13 -21.70
N ALA A 325 8.57 -10.30 -20.81
CA ALA A 325 9.32 -9.38 -19.96
C ALA A 325 10.25 -10.13 -18.99
N TYR A 326 9.75 -11.17 -18.30
CA TYR A 326 10.56 -12.03 -17.41
C TYR A 326 11.72 -12.73 -18.14
N ARG A 327 11.44 -13.38 -19.29
CA ARG A 327 12.51 -13.91 -20.17
C ARG A 327 13.42 -12.79 -20.66
N GLY A 328 12.85 -11.62 -20.86
CA GLY A 328 13.47 -10.35 -21.21
C GLY A 328 14.59 -9.94 -20.26
N THR A 329 14.24 -9.64 -19.02
CA THR A 329 15.15 -9.21 -17.94
C THR A 329 16.10 -10.31 -17.45
N GLY A 330 15.87 -11.57 -17.83
CA GLY A 330 16.58 -12.72 -17.27
C GLY A 330 16.16 -12.97 -15.82
N GLY A 331 14.87 -12.80 -15.53
CA GLY A 331 14.28 -12.98 -14.20
C GLY A 331 14.65 -11.91 -13.17
N GLN A 332 15.20 -10.77 -13.60
CA GLN A 332 15.27 -9.57 -12.74
C GLN A 332 13.91 -8.86 -12.71
N MET A 333 13.74 -7.94 -11.75
CA MET A 333 12.48 -7.22 -11.61
C MET A 333 12.14 -6.36 -12.84
N THR A 334 10.86 -6.29 -13.17
CA THR A 334 10.28 -5.51 -14.27
C THR A 334 9.40 -4.42 -13.68
N ALA A 335 9.52 -3.18 -14.14
CA ALA A 335 8.59 -2.12 -13.74
C ALA A 335 7.34 -2.14 -14.64
N VAL A 336 6.17 -2.02 -14.02
CA VAL A 336 4.90 -1.68 -14.65
C VAL A 336 4.55 -0.27 -14.20
N HIS A 337 4.71 0.69 -15.10
CA HIS A 337 4.43 2.09 -14.85
C HIS A 337 2.95 2.38 -15.22
N GLY A 338 2.20 2.99 -14.32
CA GLY A 338 0.74 3.11 -14.45
C GLY A 338 0.00 2.02 -13.70
N PHE A 339 -1.27 1.80 -14.04
CA PHE A 339 -2.24 1.11 -13.17
C PHE A 339 -3.45 0.58 -13.94
N VAL A 340 -4.32 -0.17 -13.24
CA VAL A 340 -5.61 -0.59 -13.82
C VAL A 340 -6.50 0.65 -14.07
N PRO A 341 -7.01 0.86 -15.31
CA PRO A 341 -7.77 2.07 -15.66
C PRO A 341 -9.24 1.99 -15.18
N TRP A 342 -9.47 1.70 -13.90
CA TRP A 342 -10.78 1.38 -13.28
C TRP A 342 -11.91 2.37 -13.55
N GLN A 343 -11.57 3.63 -13.83
CA GLN A 343 -12.51 4.72 -14.10
C GLN A 343 -13.15 4.63 -15.51
N TYR A 344 -12.55 3.81 -16.39
CA TYR A 344 -13.00 3.57 -17.76
C TYR A 344 -13.23 2.08 -18.07
N LYS A 345 -12.41 1.18 -17.51
CA LYS A 345 -12.40 -0.26 -17.82
C LYS A 345 -12.02 -1.09 -16.59
N TYR A 346 -12.55 -2.31 -16.49
CA TYR A 346 -12.17 -3.33 -15.49
C TYR A 346 -12.35 -2.96 -14.00
N GLY A 347 -13.15 -1.92 -13.70
CA GLY A 347 -13.49 -1.47 -12.34
C GLY A 347 -14.99 -1.56 -12.02
N SER A 348 -15.73 -2.41 -12.74
CA SER A 348 -17.20 -2.50 -12.73
C SER A 348 -17.68 -3.94 -12.66
N ALA A 349 -18.85 -4.15 -12.04
CA ALA A 349 -19.43 -5.46 -11.75
C ALA A 349 -19.27 -6.50 -12.90
N PRO A 350 -18.79 -7.74 -12.61
CA PRO A 350 -18.77 -8.39 -11.30
C PRO A 350 -17.71 -7.88 -10.32
N HIS A 351 -16.61 -7.31 -10.82
CA HIS A 351 -15.46 -6.93 -9.99
C HIS A 351 -15.47 -5.44 -9.63
N ASN A 352 -14.86 -5.09 -8.50
CA ASN A 352 -14.73 -3.69 -8.05
C ASN A 352 -13.29 -3.16 -8.28
N PRO A 353 -13.06 -1.83 -8.23
CA PRO A 353 -11.76 -1.23 -8.51
C PRO A 353 -10.60 -1.81 -7.67
N VAL A 354 -10.78 -1.95 -6.35
CA VAL A 354 -9.76 -2.47 -5.42
C VAL A 354 -9.46 -3.94 -5.69
N GLY A 355 -10.49 -4.74 -6.05
CA GLY A 355 -10.29 -6.12 -6.49
C GLY A 355 -9.43 -6.21 -7.75
N ALA A 356 -9.64 -5.29 -8.71
CA ALA A 356 -8.90 -5.27 -9.97
C ALA A 356 -7.45 -4.78 -9.82
N GLU A 357 -7.20 -3.90 -8.85
CA GLU A 357 -5.86 -3.57 -8.36
C GLU A 357 -5.18 -4.80 -7.78
N TRP A 358 -5.81 -5.49 -6.81
CA TRP A 358 -5.19 -6.62 -6.11
C TRP A 358 -4.92 -7.81 -7.06
N GLU A 359 -5.84 -8.12 -7.98
CA GLU A 359 -5.62 -9.14 -9.02
C GLU A 359 -4.51 -8.74 -10.01
N SER A 360 -4.36 -7.45 -10.32
CA SER A 360 -3.25 -6.93 -11.13
C SER A 360 -1.91 -7.07 -10.41
N ALA A 361 -1.85 -6.67 -9.14
CA ALA A 361 -0.67 -6.80 -8.30
C ALA A 361 -0.26 -8.28 -8.14
N GLU A 362 -1.22 -9.18 -7.87
CA GLU A 362 -0.97 -10.61 -7.69
C GLU A 362 -0.39 -11.23 -8.97
N LEU A 363 -0.99 -10.90 -10.13
CA LEU A 363 -0.51 -11.28 -11.45
C LEU A 363 0.92 -10.79 -11.72
N PHE A 364 1.19 -9.49 -11.55
CA PHE A 364 2.48 -8.89 -11.88
C PHE A 364 3.59 -9.47 -10.99
N SER A 365 3.32 -9.62 -9.70
CA SER A 365 4.22 -10.23 -8.72
C SER A 365 4.66 -11.65 -9.15
N ALA A 366 3.73 -12.47 -9.63
CA ALA A 366 4.00 -13.83 -10.12
C ALA A 366 4.97 -13.89 -11.33
N TYR A 367 5.27 -12.78 -12.00
CA TYR A 367 6.24 -12.68 -13.10
C TYR A 367 7.50 -11.87 -12.77
N ASN A 368 7.77 -11.57 -11.50
CA ASN A 368 8.81 -10.61 -11.07
C ASN A 368 8.55 -9.21 -11.68
N ALA A 369 7.30 -8.78 -11.76
CA ALA A 369 6.94 -7.40 -12.06
C ALA A 369 6.40 -6.70 -10.79
N TYR A 370 6.47 -5.37 -10.76
CA TYR A 370 5.98 -4.52 -9.69
C TYR A 370 5.38 -3.23 -10.26
N LEU A 371 4.45 -2.62 -9.52
CA LEU A 371 3.79 -1.37 -9.88
C LEU A 371 4.61 -0.14 -9.45
N ASP A 372 4.58 0.86 -10.33
CA ASP A 372 4.83 2.27 -10.09
C ASP A 372 3.51 2.98 -10.45
N ALA A 373 2.72 3.21 -9.42
CA ALA A 373 1.28 3.03 -9.46
C ALA A 373 0.50 4.32 -9.79
N ASP A 374 0.64 4.86 -10.99
CA ASP A 374 -0.11 6.06 -11.39
C ASP A 374 -1.62 5.74 -11.55
N ALA A 375 -2.35 5.62 -10.45
CA ALA A 375 -3.76 5.19 -10.44
C ALA A 375 -4.72 6.30 -10.92
N PRO A 376 -5.88 5.95 -11.50
CA PRO A 376 -6.81 6.91 -12.12
C PRO A 376 -7.32 8.00 -11.16
N GLY A 377 -7.09 9.24 -11.59
CA GLY A 377 -7.40 10.52 -10.95
C GLY A 377 -6.69 11.63 -11.73
N GLU A 378 -6.87 12.91 -11.40
CA GLU A 378 -6.09 13.97 -12.07
C GLU A 378 -4.60 13.88 -11.68
N VAL A 379 -4.27 13.44 -10.46
CA VAL A 379 -2.89 13.18 -10.01
C VAL A 379 -2.20 12.01 -10.72
N GLY A 380 -2.91 11.19 -11.49
CA GLY A 380 -2.31 10.08 -12.27
C GLY A 380 -1.59 10.53 -13.55
N GLY A 381 -1.75 11.79 -13.97
CA GLY A 381 -1.21 12.31 -15.23
C GLY A 381 0.00 13.22 -15.08
N MET A 382 1.20 12.67 -14.84
CA MET A 382 2.43 13.48 -14.83
C MET A 382 2.99 13.76 -16.23
N ALA A 383 3.81 14.81 -16.33
CA ALA A 383 4.59 15.17 -17.51
C ALA A 383 6.09 15.21 -17.19
N ASN A 384 6.93 15.31 -18.22
CA ASN A 384 8.36 15.58 -18.11
C ASN A 384 9.21 14.50 -17.40
N ALA A 385 8.73 13.28 -17.19
CA ALA A 385 9.54 12.21 -16.60
C ALA A 385 10.77 11.88 -17.46
N SER A 386 10.70 12.08 -18.78
CA SER A 386 11.85 12.01 -19.71
C SER A 386 12.88 13.15 -19.55
N ILE A 387 12.52 14.28 -18.91
CA ILE A 387 13.47 15.31 -18.45
C ILE A 387 14.09 14.88 -17.11
N TYR A 388 13.25 14.43 -16.18
CA TYR A 388 13.60 14.19 -14.79
C TYR A 388 14.61 13.04 -14.59
N VAL A 389 14.62 12.02 -15.48
CA VAL A 389 15.66 10.97 -15.54
C VAL A 389 17.10 11.50 -15.62
N HIS A 390 17.31 12.72 -16.12
CA HIS A 390 18.64 13.32 -16.28
C HIS A 390 19.17 14.00 -15.01
N THR A 391 18.41 13.97 -13.91
CA THR A 391 18.84 14.53 -12.62
C THR A 391 20.07 13.79 -12.09
N PRO A 392 21.25 14.45 -11.93
CA PRO A 392 22.46 13.77 -11.47
C PRO A 392 22.33 13.34 -10.00
N LEU A 393 22.26 12.03 -9.77
CA LEU A 393 22.18 11.46 -8.43
C LEU A 393 23.56 11.29 -7.78
N LYS A 394 23.62 11.53 -6.46
CA LYS A 394 24.76 11.17 -5.61
C LYS A 394 24.84 9.64 -5.46
N PRO A 395 26.02 9.08 -5.12
CA PRO A 395 26.14 7.64 -4.85
C PRO A 395 25.25 7.14 -3.70
N SER A 396 24.98 7.99 -2.72
CA SER A 396 23.94 7.79 -1.70
C SER A 396 23.44 9.13 -1.12
N TYR A 397 22.29 9.09 -0.47
CA TYR A 397 21.64 10.20 0.23
C TYR A 397 21.34 9.77 1.68
N PRO A 398 22.27 10.00 2.64
CA PRO A 398 22.12 9.52 4.00
C PRO A 398 20.87 10.03 4.73
N GLN A 399 20.34 9.22 5.64
CA GLN A 399 19.30 9.56 6.60
C GLN A 399 19.93 9.77 7.99
N ARG A 400 19.17 10.32 8.96
CA ARG A 400 19.56 10.18 10.37
C ARG A 400 19.48 8.70 10.78
N PRO A 401 20.46 8.16 11.54
CA PRO A 401 20.36 6.79 12.03
C PRO A 401 19.21 6.64 13.05
N ALA A 402 18.77 5.41 13.28
CA ALA A 402 17.83 5.12 14.35
C ALA A 402 18.43 5.46 15.74
N PRO A 403 17.62 5.97 16.68
CA PRO A 403 18.11 6.41 17.99
C PRO A 403 18.68 5.23 18.80
N THR A 404 19.78 5.48 19.48
CA THR A 404 20.35 4.54 20.46
C THR A 404 19.46 4.44 21.70
N VAL A 405 19.57 3.32 22.44
CA VAL A 405 18.85 3.11 23.72
C VAL A 405 19.06 4.29 24.67
N ARG A 406 20.29 4.82 24.75
CA ARG A 406 20.59 6.02 25.55
C ARG A 406 19.81 7.25 25.09
N GLN A 407 19.71 7.51 23.79
CA GLN A 407 18.91 8.64 23.28
C GLN A 407 17.41 8.45 23.52
N LEU A 408 16.92 7.21 23.61
CA LEU A 408 15.54 6.92 24.03
C LEU A 408 15.36 7.13 25.54
N GLN A 409 16.38 6.86 26.36
CA GLN A 409 16.41 7.18 27.79
C GLN A 409 16.49 8.69 28.05
N ASP A 410 17.37 9.41 27.34
CA ASP A 410 17.51 10.87 27.40
C ASP A 410 16.20 11.58 26.95
N ARG A 411 15.33 10.90 26.18
CA ARG A 411 13.97 11.33 25.78
C ARG A 411 12.84 10.86 26.70
N GLY A 412 13.13 10.05 27.72
CA GLY A 412 12.10 9.49 28.61
C GLY A 412 11.16 8.45 27.98
N LEU A 413 11.56 7.82 26.86
CA LEU A 413 10.79 6.76 26.17
C LEU A 413 11.25 5.36 26.56
N VAL A 414 12.45 5.24 27.14
CA VAL A 414 13.03 4.03 27.74
C VAL A 414 13.48 4.37 29.15
N ALA A 415 13.21 3.50 30.12
CA ALA A 415 13.60 3.69 31.51
C ALA A 415 15.07 3.26 31.77
N PRO A 416 15.68 3.62 32.91
CA PRO A 416 17.08 3.29 33.21
C PRO A 416 17.41 1.78 33.23
N ASP A 417 16.42 0.91 33.42
CA ASP A 417 16.54 -0.55 33.38
C ASP A 417 16.48 -1.15 31.95
N GLY A 418 16.23 -0.31 30.94
CA GLY A 418 16.06 -0.71 29.54
C GLY A 418 14.66 -1.25 29.19
N SER A 419 13.65 -1.00 30.02
CA SER A 419 12.24 -1.18 29.65
C SER A 419 11.75 0.00 28.80
N VAL A 420 10.85 -0.25 27.85
CA VAL A 420 10.17 0.82 27.11
C VAL A 420 9.04 1.34 28.00
N VAL A 421 8.91 2.66 28.13
CA VAL A 421 7.89 3.27 28.99
C VAL A 421 6.50 2.95 28.43
N PRO A 422 5.56 2.40 29.20
CA PRO A 422 4.20 2.12 28.74
C PRO A 422 3.47 3.40 28.31
N LYS A 423 3.28 3.51 27.00
CA LYS A 423 2.68 4.63 26.27
C LYS A 423 2.07 4.07 24.98
N ARG A 424 1.18 4.83 24.35
CA ARG A 424 0.60 4.50 23.05
C ARG A 424 1.44 5.15 21.96
N TYR A 425 2.41 4.41 21.43
CA TYR A 425 3.32 4.93 20.40
C TYR A 425 2.60 4.92 19.05
N VAL A 426 2.46 6.10 18.44
CA VAL A 426 1.83 6.28 17.14
C VAL A 426 2.86 6.72 16.12
N MET A 427 3.06 5.94 15.07
CA MET A 427 3.80 6.32 13.88
C MET A 427 2.83 6.82 12.82
N PHE A 428 2.96 8.08 12.40
CA PHE A 428 2.29 8.58 11.21
C PHE A 428 2.98 8.00 9.97
N TYR A 429 2.35 7.01 9.34
CA TYR A 429 2.68 6.50 8.01
C TYR A 429 1.98 7.40 6.99
N VAL A 430 2.77 8.27 6.33
CA VAL A 430 2.26 9.16 5.28
C VAL A 430 2.29 8.38 3.98
N SER A 431 1.12 7.87 3.62
CA SER A 431 0.88 6.80 2.66
C SER A 431 0.80 7.31 1.22
N ASP A 432 0.67 6.38 0.27
CA ASP A 432 0.27 6.66 -1.12
C ASP A 432 1.34 7.49 -1.86
N TYR A 433 2.60 7.09 -1.66
CA TYR A 433 3.79 7.55 -2.39
C TYR A 433 4.52 6.38 -3.07
N ASP A 434 3.72 5.42 -3.54
CA ASP A 434 4.00 4.26 -4.39
C ASP A 434 3.90 4.57 -5.90
N SER A 435 3.46 5.79 -6.21
CA SER A 435 3.22 6.37 -7.53
C SER A 435 4.16 7.54 -7.85
N ALA A 436 4.87 7.49 -8.99
CA ALA A 436 5.74 8.59 -9.41
C ALA A 436 4.94 9.85 -9.79
N ALA A 437 3.76 9.69 -10.40
CA ALA A 437 2.87 10.81 -10.68
C ALA A 437 2.36 11.47 -9.39
N TRP A 438 1.95 10.68 -8.39
CA TRP A 438 1.42 11.23 -7.14
C TRP A 438 2.50 12.01 -6.38
N ILE A 439 3.77 11.53 -6.34
CA ILE A 439 4.91 12.30 -5.83
C ILE A 439 5.06 13.65 -6.58
N TYR A 440 4.96 13.63 -7.90
CA TYR A 440 5.11 14.82 -8.75
C TYR A 440 4.04 15.90 -8.48
N HIS A 441 2.79 15.52 -8.18
CA HIS A 441 1.70 16.43 -7.81
C HIS A 441 1.69 16.84 -6.32
N ALA A 442 1.99 15.92 -5.41
CA ALA A 442 1.85 16.13 -3.97
C ALA A 442 3.00 16.94 -3.35
N VAL A 443 4.26 16.67 -3.73
CA VAL A 443 5.44 17.34 -3.15
C VAL A 443 5.43 18.86 -3.30
N PRO A 444 5.07 19.46 -4.46
CA PRO A 444 5.00 20.92 -4.61
C PRO A 444 4.02 21.63 -3.63
N ARG A 445 3.05 20.88 -3.08
CA ARG A 445 2.06 21.34 -2.09
C ARG A 445 2.49 20.96 -0.67
N PHE A 446 2.44 19.67 -0.32
CA PHE A 446 2.55 19.21 1.07
C PHE A 446 3.95 19.36 1.65
N TRP A 447 4.99 19.32 0.82
CA TRP A 447 6.36 19.60 1.26
C TRP A 447 6.61 21.09 1.59
N ARG A 448 5.65 21.96 1.27
CA ARG A 448 5.66 23.40 1.53
C ARG A 448 4.57 23.85 2.51
N ASP A 449 3.89 22.91 3.15
CA ASP A 449 2.95 23.16 4.24
C ASP A 449 3.67 23.89 5.41
N PRO A 450 3.09 24.97 5.97
CA PRO A 450 3.73 25.75 7.02
C PRO A 450 3.89 25.01 8.37
N ASN A 451 3.08 23.97 8.63
CA ASN A 451 3.16 23.13 9.83
C ASN A 451 4.11 21.93 9.67
N ARG A 452 4.75 21.78 8.49
CA ARG A 452 5.68 20.67 8.23
C ARG A 452 6.89 20.74 9.18
N GLY A 453 7.07 19.67 9.96
CA GLY A 453 8.09 19.57 10.98
C GLY A 453 7.61 19.85 12.40
N GLU A 454 6.35 20.28 12.62
CA GLU A 454 5.78 20.41 13.97
C GLU A 454 5.39 19.06 14.60
N VAL A 455 5.07 18.06 13.77
CA VAL A 455 4.88 16.66 14.16
C VAL A 455 5.82 15.74 13.36
N PRO A 456 6.25 14.58 13.90
CA PRO A 456 7.05 13.62 13.16
C PRO A 456 6.23 12.95 12.06
N LEU A 457 6.75 12.93 10.83
CA LEU A 457 6.11 12.36 9.65
C LEU A 457 7.03 11.32 9.02
N SER A 458 6.49 10.13 8.74
CA SER A 458 7.21 9.03 8.11
C SER A 458 6.70 8.87 6.67
N TRP A 459 7.34 9.56 5.74
CA TRP A 459 6.96 9.65 4.33
C TRP A 459 7.29 8.34 3.60
N ALA A 460 6.26 7.63 3.11
CA ALA A 460 6.35 6.30 2.52
C ALA A 460 6.78 6.29 1.04
N PHE A 461 7.79 7.09 0.69
CA PHE A 461 8.25 7.23 -0.70
C PHE A 461 8.93 5.94 -1.18
N ASN A 462 8.26 5.21 -2.07
CA ASN A 462 8.83 4.02 -2.71
C ASN A 462 10.11 4.41 -3.50
N PRO A 463 11.31 3.95 -3.08
CA PRO A 463 12.56 4.59 -3.49
C PRO A 463 12.97 4.29 -4.94
N ASN A 464 12.28 3.36 -5.62
CA ASN A 464 12.39 3.13 -7.07
C ASN A 464 11.83 4.28 -7.91
N LEU A 465 10.88 5.06 -7.40
CA LEU A 465 10.22 6.12 -8.16
C LEU A 465 11.18 7.26 -8.53
N SER A 466 12.33 7.32 -7.86
CA SER A 466 13.48 8.14 -8.27
C SER A 466 13.97 7.87 -9.71
N ASP A 467 13.69 6.70 -10.31
CA ASP A 467 13.94 6.44 -11.74
C ASP A 467 13.05 7.28 -12.69
N ARG A 468 11.94 7.89 -12.22
CA ARG A 468 11.05 8.81 -12.96
C ARG A 468 11.02 10.24 -12.42
N ILE A 469 11.02 10.42 -11.10
CA ILE A 469 10.84 11.73 -10.44
C ILE A 469 11.99 12.04 -9.46
N ALA A 470 13.23 11.75 -9.87
CA ALA A 470 14.46 12.14 -9.16
C ALA A 470 14.48 13.58 -8.60
N PRO A 471 13.96 14.64 -9.27
CA PRO A 471 13.89 15.99 -8.71
C PRO A 471 13.20 16.06 -7.35
N ALA A 472 12.10 15.30 -7.15
CA ALA A 472 11.39 15.28 -5.89
C ALA A 472 12.27 14.68 -4.80
N PHE A 473 12.85 13.50 -5.03
CA PHE A 473 13.74 12.85 -4.07
C PHE A 473 14.97 13.70 -3.74
N THR A 474 15.57 14.41 -4.71
CA THR A 474 16.69 15.32 -4.42
C THR A 474 16.26 16.58 -3.68
N TYR A 475 15.06 17.11 -3.96
CA TYR A 475 14.50 18.28 -3.30
C TYR A 475 14.14 17.99 -1.84
N THR A 476 13.41 16.91 -1.59
CA THR A 476 12.96 16.54 -0.24
C THR A 476 14.14 16.17 0.65
N ARG A 477 15.09 15.35 0.18
CA ARG A 477 16.32 15.02 0.93
C ARG A 477 17.26 16.21 1.14
N ALA A 478 17.12 17.30 0.38
CA ALA A 478 17.86 18.54 0.59
C ALA A 478 17.16 19.55 1.52
N THR A 479 15.88 19.33 1.85
CA THR A 479 15.02 20.30 2.59
C THR A 479 14.16 19.66 3.69
N GLN A 480 14.51 18.44 4.08
CA GLN A 480 13.96 17.71 5.22
C GLN A 480 14.29 18.38 6.57
N THR A 481 13.33 18.34 7.49
CA THR A 481 13.51 18.68 8.91
C THR A 481 13.95 17.45 9.71
N ASP A 482 14.29 17.61 11.00
CA ASP A 482 14.57 16.48 11.89
C ASP A 482 13.36 15.56 12.11
N ASN A 483 12.15 16.08 11.87
CA ASN A 483 10.87 15.38 11.97
C ASN A 483 10.40 14.75 10.64
N ASP A 484 11.09 14.99 9.53
CA ASP A 484 10.85 14.29 8.26
C ASP A 484 11.73 13.04 8.17
N VAL A 485 11.11 11.86 8.23
CA VAL A 485 11.76 10.56 8.02
C VAL A 485 11.20 9.91 6.77
N PHE A 486 12.05 9.26 5.99
CA PHE A 486 11.66 8.54 4.78
C PHE A 486 11.75 7.04 5.01
N ILE A 487 10.70 6.35 4.59
CA ILE A 487 10.55 4.90 4.60
C ILE A 487 10.04 4.46 3.23
N ALA A 488 10.18 3.18 2.89
CA ALA A 488 9.45 2.65 1.74
C ALA A 488 8.00 2.36 2.15
N GLY A 489 7.08 2.46 1.19
CA GLY A 489 5.70 2.01 1.36
C GLY A 489 5.50 0.58 0.85
N ASP A 490 4.26 0.28 0.50
CA ASP A 490 3.79 -0.93 -0.18
C ASP A 490 4.57 -1.20 -1.49
N SER A 491 5.32 -2.30 -1.63
CA SER A 491 5.85 -3.21 -0.60
C SER A 491 7.38 -3.09 -0.55
N GLY A 492 7.94 -1.92 -0.82
CA GLY A 492 9.36 -1.66 -0.76
C GLY A 492 9.82 -0.77 -1.92
N ALA A 493 10.69 -1.28 -2.80
CA ALA A 493 11.07 -0.57 -4.01
C ALA A 493 10.04 -0.80 -5.16
N GLY A 494 8.75 -0.57 -4.84
CA GLY A 494 7.61 -0.73 -5.73
C GLY A 494 6.51 -1.61 -5.12
N TYR A 495 5.29 -1.48 -5.63
CA TYR A 495 4.13 -2.24 -5.14
C TYR A 495 4.12 -3.64 -5.78
N LEU A 496 4.28 -4.67 -4.95
CA LEU A 496 4.06 -6.09 -5.27
C LEU A 496 3.60 -6.87 -4.03
N ASN A 497 3.08 -8.08 -4.23
CA ASN A 497 2.70 -9.01 -3.15
C ASN A 497 3.81 -10.06 -2.99
N PRO A 498 4.52 -10.15 -1.84
CA PRO A 498 5.78 -10.90 -1.78
C PRO A 498 5.63 -12.42 -1.86
N SER A 499 4.53 -12.97 -1.37
CA SER A 499 4.22 -14.41 -1.42
C SER A 499 4.12 -14.94 -2.85
N MET A 500 3.65 -14.12 -3.80
CA MET A 500 3.61 -14.46 -5.23
C MET A 500 5.00 -14.54 -5.88
N LEU A 501 6.05 -14.09 -5.18
CA LEU A 501 7.42 -14.34 -5.61
C LEU A 501 7.92 -15.74 -5.26
N GLU A 502 7.21 -16.51 -4.43
CA GLU A 502 7.62 -17.83 -3.91
C GLU A 502 7.12 -18.98 -4.80
N THR A 503 7.40 -20.23 -4.44
CA THR A 503 6.97 -21.41 -5.23
C THR A 503 6.04 -22.31 -4.40
N PRO A 504 4.92 -22.82 -4.97
CA PRO A 504 4.50 -22.72 -6.37
C PRO A 504 3.92 -21.35 -6.75
N ARG A 505 4.16 -20.89 -7.98
CA ARG A 505 3.55 -19.67 -8.53
C ARG A 505 2.30 -20.01 -9.34
N PRO A 506 1.08 -19.66 -8.90
CA PRO A 506 -0.17 -20.07 -9.54
C PRO A 506 -0.24 -19.76 -11.04
N TYR A 507 0.05 -18.51 -11.43
CA TYR A 507 -0.13 -18.06 -12.81
C TYR A 507 1.03 -18.38 -13.76
N SER A 508 2.24 -18.58 -13.24
CA SER A 508 3.46 -18.51 -14.05
C SER A 508 4.34 -19.76 -14.02
N GLY A 509 4.26 -20.57 -12.97
CA GLY A 509 5.14 -21.74 -12.77
C GLY A 509 6.65 -21.40 -12.71
N LEU A 510 7.01 -20.14 -12.51
CA LEU A 510 8.41 -19.68 -12.52
C LEU A 510 9.15 -20.01 -11.20
N PRO A 511 10.49 -20.06 -11.20
CA PRO A 511 11.29 -20.18 -9.97
C PRO A 511 11.10 -19.00 -9.00
N SER A 512 11.49 -19.20 -7.74
CA SER A 512 11.43 -18.14 -6.72
C SER A 512 12.19 -16.87 -7.14
N GLY A 513 11.55 -15.73 -6.90
CA GLY A 513 12.00 -14.40 -7.28
C GLY A 513 12.40 -13.54 -6.09
N LEU A 514 12.26 -14.03 -4.85
CA LEU A 514 12.67 -13.32 -3.63
C LEU A 514 14.11 -12.81 -3.72
N ALA A 515 15.01 -13.59 -4.34
CA ALA A 515 16.40 -13.17 -4.56
C ALA A 515 16.56 -12.01 -5.57
N ALA A 516 15.66 -11.88 -6.56
CA ALA A 516 15.62 -10.73 -7.46
C ALA A 516 15.06 -9.49 -6.75
N TRP A 517 13.98 -9.67 -5.98
CA TRP A 517 13.39 -8.62 -5.15
C TRP A 517 14.38 -8.08 -4.12
N GLN A 518 15.08 -8.95 -3.38
CA GLN A 518 16.10 -8.54 -2.41
C GLN A 518 17.18 -7.66 -3.06
N ARG A 519 17.68 -8.02 -4.26
CA ARG A 519 18.69 -7.22 -4.99
C ARG A 519 18.12 -5.87 -5.44
N HIS A 520 16.88 -5.85 -5.90
CA HIS A 520 16.18 -4.65 -6.36
C HIS A 520 15.95 -3.66 -5.22
N CYS A 521 15.34 -4.08 -4.11
CA CYS A 521 15.17 -3.25 -2.93
C CYS A 521 16.52 -2.78 -2.36
N SER A 522 17.50 -3.69 -2.20
CA SER A 522 18.82 -3.33 -1.68
C SER A 522 19.53 -2.21 -2.49
N ARG A 523 19.30 -2.14 -3.81
CA ARG A 523 19.84 -1.06 -4.66
C ARG A 523 19.32 0.31 -4.22
N TYR A 524 18.01 0.45 -4.11
CA TYR A 524 17.37 1.72 -3.81
C TYR A 524 17.44 2.09 -2.33
N TYR A 525 17.38 1.10 -1.43
CA TYR A 525 17.53 1.33 0.01
C TYR A 525 18.95 1.80 0.34
N HIS A 526 19.98 1.32 -0.37
CA HIS A 526 21.34 1.85 -0.25
C HIS A 526 21.49 3.26 -0.83
N LEU A 527 20.87 3.54 -1.98
CA LEU A 527 20.91 4.86 -2.63
C LEU A 527 20.23 5.95 -1.77
N TRP A 528 19.10 5.62 -1.14
CA TRP A 528 18.29 6.57 -0.38
C TRP A 528 18.34 6.38 1.15
N ASP A 529 19.27 5.55 1.64
CA ASP A 529 19.48 5.22 3.06
C ASP A 529 18.19 4.92 3.82
N ILE A 530 17.35 4.09 3.18
CA ILE A 530 16.08 3.59 3.71
C ILE A 530 16.37 2.31 4.48
N THR A 531 15.81 2.19 5.68
CA THR A 531 16.01 1.03 6.57
C THR A 531 14.70 0.47 7.13
N VAL A 532 13.56 0.99 6.68
CA VAL A 532 12.21 0.59 7.13
C VAL A 532 11.28 0.48 5.91
N THR A 533 10.43 -0.55 5.91
CA THR A 533 9.29 -0.67 4.99
C THR A 533 8.02 -0.50 5.82
N GLY A 534 7.35 0.64 5.69
CA GLY A 534 6.27 1.05 6.59
C GLY A 534 4.97 0.27 6.43
N PHE A 535 4.79 -0.39 5.28
CA PHE A 535 3.67 -1.29 4.99
C PHE A 535 4.09 -2.28 3.91
N VAL A 536 3.63 -3.52 4.00
CA VAL A 536 3.74 -4.56 2.97
C VAL A 536 2.34 -5.07 2.72
N ILE A 537 1.87 -4.91 1.48
CA ILE A 537 0.51 -5.27 1.06
C ILE A 537 0.49 -6.67 0.44
N ASP A 538 -0.36 -7.53 0.98
CA ASP A 538 -0.60 -8.89 0.48
C ASP A 538 -1.79 -8.90 -0.51
N GLY A 539 -2.82 -8.06 -0.28
CA GLY A 539 -4.00 -7.96 -1.15
C GLY A 539 -4.82 -9.24 -1.16
N ASN A 540 -5.07 -9.80 -2.36
CA ASN A 540 -5.65 -11.14 -2.53
C ASN A 540 -4.65 -12.26 -2.22
N ALA A 541 -3.34 -11.98 -2.26
CA ALA A 541 -2.31 -12.99 -2.11
C ALA A 541 -2.20 -13.50 -0.67
N PRO A 542 -1.63 -14.70 -0.45
CA PRO A 542 -1.34 -15.18 0.90
C PRO A 542 -0.41 -14.22 1.65
N ALA A 543 -0.62 -14.09 2.96
CA ALA A 543 0.29 -13.40 3.88
C ALA A 543 1.75 -13.86 3.69
N MET A 544 2.71 -12.94 3.85
CA MET A 544 4.15 -13.24 3.73
C MET A 544 4.57 -14.54 4.43
N SER A 545 5.43 -15.33 3.79
CA SER A 545 6.06 -16.50 4.40
C SER A 545 7.20 -16.14 5.37
N ALA A 546 7.72 -17.13 6.08
CA ALA A 546 8.96 -16.97 6.86
C ALA A 546 10.19 -16.67 5.97
N GLU A 547 10.25 -17.16 4.73
CA GLU A 547 11.33 -16.84 3.79
C GLU A 547 11.19 -15.41 3.27
N ALA A 548 9.97 -14.96 2.94
CA ALA A 548 9.70 -13.57 2.57
C ALA A 548 10.10 -12.60 3.69
N ARG A 549 9.65 -12.81 4.94
CA ARG A 549 10.07 -11.97 6.08
C ARG A 549 11.59 -11.96 6.30
N GLN A 550 12.26 -13.11 6.15
CA GLN A 550 13.74 -13.19 6.20
C GLN A 550 14.44 -12.40 5.07
N ILE A 551 13.77 -12.20 3.93
CA ILE A 551 14.26 -11.40 2.81
C ILE A 551 14.06 -9.90 3.09
N TYR A 552 12.91 -9.49 3.62
CA TYR A 552 12.67 -8.11 4.09
C TYR A 552 13.66 -7.68 5.17
N ALA A 553 13.93 -8.54 6.16
CA ALA A 553 14.84 -8.26 7.26
C ALA A 553 16.28 -7.91 6.83
N ARG A 554 16.69 -8.25 5.59
CA ARG A 554 18.02 -7.97 5.04
C ARG A 554 18.19 -6.57 4.47
N PHE A 555 17.09 -5.89 4.10
CA PHE A 555 17.13 -4.52 3.57
C PHE A 555 16.36 -3.52 4.46
N SER A 556 15.24 -3.96 5.06
CA SER A 556 14.45 -3.21 6.05
C SER A 556 15.06 -3.35 7.45
N THR A 557 16.35 -3.06 7.59
CA THR A 557 17.18 -3.45 8.76
C THR A 557 16.81 -2.84 10.11
N ASN A 558 15.96 -1.80 10.16
CA ASN A 558 15.40 -1.29 11.41
C ASN A 558 13.98 -1.81 11.69
N GLY A 559 13.22 -2.24 10.68
CA GLY A 559 11.92 -2.90 10.86
C GLY A 559 11.01 -2.87 9.63
N PHE A 560 9.90 -3.61 9.67
CA PHE A 560 8.84 -3.52 8.68
C PHE A 560 7.46 -3.82 9.28
N ALA A 561 6.39 -3.34 8.63
CA ALA A 561 5.01 -3.74 8.96
C ALA A 561 4.38 -4.52 7.81
N GLU A 562 3.51 -5.47 8.12
CA GLU A 562 2.85 -6.36 7.14
C GLU A 562 1.32 -6.32 7.29
N GLN A 563 0.58 -6.36 6.18
CA GLN A 563 -0.89 -6.33 6.19
C GLN A 563 -1.46 -7.54 6.95
N SER A 564 -0.98 -8.74 6.63
CA SER A 564 -1.43 -10.00 7.22
C SER A 564 -0.28 -10.82 7.81
N GLY A 565 -0.49 -11.37 9.00
CA GLY A 565 0.49 -12.25 9.66
C GLY A 565 0.43 -12.21 11.19
N PRO A 566 1.49 -12.69 11.87
CA PRO A 566 1.60 -12.61 13.33
C PRO A 566 1.66 -11.15 13.81
N THR A 567 0.94 -10.83 14.88
CA THR A 567 0.77 -9.47 15.40
C THR A 567 2.09 -8.72 15.62
N LEU A 568 3.15 -9.39 16.09
CA LEU A 568 4.52 -8.89 16.08
C LEU A 568 5.57 -9.99 16.23
N GLY A 569 6.84 -9.66 15.94
CA GLY A 569 7.97 -10.54 16.13
C GLY A 569 9.31 -9.88 15.79
N VAL A 570 10.38 -10.68 15.73
CA VAL A 570 11.74 -10.24 15.37
C VAL A 570 12.39 -11.29 14.47
N ILE A 571 13.14 -10.86 13.44
CA ILE A 571 14.03 -11.72 12.67
C ILE A 571 15.47 -11.24 12.85
N GLY A 572 16.27 -12.03 13.57
CA GLY A 572 17.64 -11.67 13.94
C GLY A 572 17.67 -10.49 14.91
N THR A 573 17.66 -9.27 14.39
CA THR A 573 17.47 -8.03 15.18
C THR A 573 16.47 -7.06 14.55
N THR A 574 15.84 -7.44 13.44
CA THR A 574 14.84 -6.62 12.74
C THR A 574 13.45 -6.92 13.30
N PRO A 575 12.80 -6.00 14.03
CA PRO A 575 11.42 -6.18 14.47
C PRO A 575 10.44 -6.13 13.29
N TYR A 576 9.30 -6.79 13.43
CA TYR A 576 8.15 -6.60 12.56
C TYR A 576 6.85 -6.60 13.35
N LEU A 577 5.80 -6.02 12.79
CA LEU A 577 4.44 -6.05 13.33
C LEU A 577 3.38 -6.16 12.23
N GLN A 578 2.23 -6.72 12.57
CA GLN A 578 1.05 -6.66 11.73
C GLN A 578 0.45 -5.25 11.78
N GLY A 579 -0.02 -4.79 10.63
CA GLY A 579 -0.90 -3.64 10.49
C GLY A 579 -0.22 -2.37 10.00
N ALA A 580 -0.85 -1.77 8.99
CA ALA A 580 -1.06 -0.35 8.97
C ALA A 580 -2.57 -0.12 9.23
N GLN A 581 -2.90 0.78 10.15
CA GLN A 581 -4.26 0.96 10.67
C GLN A 581 -4.90 2.20 10.00
N ASP A 582 -6.01 1.96 9.30
CA ASP A 582 -6.85 3.00 8.71
C ASP A 582 -7.97 3.42 9.69
N GLY A 583 -8.74 4.47 9.33
CA GLY A 583 -9.87 4.96 10.12
C GLY A 583 -9.57 6.27 10.86
N SER A 584 -10.32 6.58 11.91
CA SER A 584 -10.01 7.74 12.76
C SER A 584 -8.91 7.38 13.77
N LEU A 585 -8.07 8.34 14.10
CA LEU A 585 -7.00 8.16 15.09
C LEU A 585 -7.59 7.83 16.47
N GLU A 586 -8.78 8.36 16.75
CA GLU A 586 -9.61 8.04 17.90
C GLU A 586 -10.08 6.57 17.91
N SER A 587 -10.40 5.97 16.75
CA SER A 587 -10.88 4.58 16.67
C SER A 587 -9.78 3.51 16.81
N ILE A 588 -8.53 3.84 16.49
CA ILE A 588 -7.41 2.88 16.58
C ILE A 588 -6.78 2.83 17.98
N LEU A 589 -7.03 3.85 18.82
CA LEU A 589 -6.58 3.92 20.22
C LEU A 589 -7.61 3.23 21.12
N THR A 590 -7.68 1.91 21.02
CA THR A 590 -8.69 1.08 21.71
C THR A 590 -8.38 0.85 23.19
N GLY A 591 -9.36 0.31 23.92
CA GLY A 591 -9.22 -0.02 25.34
C GLY A 591 -9.38 1.19 26.27
N ASP A 592 -8.73 1.13 27.43
CA ASP A 592 -8.86 2.15 28.47
C ASP A 592 -7.93 3.34 28.22
N THR A 593 -8.49 4.39 27.60
CA THR A 593 -7.82 5.65 27.27
C THR A 593 -7.88 6.68 28.40
N THR A 594 -8.42 6.35 29.58
CA THR A 594 -8.45 7.25 30.75
C THR A 594 -7.14 7.25 31.55
N ARG A 595 -6.11 6.56 31.04
CA ARG A 595 -4.80 6.36 31.66
C ARG A 595 -3.76 5.83 30.68
N ALA A 596 -2.51 5.79 31.14
CA ALA A 596 -1.44 5.02 30.52
C ALA A 596 -1.82 3.53 30.33
N PRO A 597 -1.41 2.91 29.22
CA PRO A 597 -1.55 1.47 29.04
C PRO A 597 -0.58 0.73 29.98
N TYR A 598 -0.88 -0.53 30.33
CA TYR A 598 0.01 -1.33 31.18
C TYR A 598 1.31 -1.75 30.47
N LEU A 599 1.27 -1.84 29.15
CA LEU A 599 2.38 -2.22 28.27
C LEU A 599 2.54 -1.16 27.17
N PRO A 600 3.72 -1.04 26.53
CA PRO A 600 3.89 -0.25 25.32
C PRO A 600 2.96 -0.75 24.19
N GLU A 601 2.07 0.12 23.71
CA GLU A 601 1.22 -0.15 22.54
C GLU A 601 1.86 0.49 21.30
N PHE A 602 1.75 -0.17 20.14
CA PHE A 602 2.45 0.20 18.91
C PHE A 602 1.47 0.30 17.72
N HIS A 603 1.19 1.52 17.29
CA HIS A 603 0.22 1.83 16.24
C HIS A 603 0.91 2.45 15.01
N VAL A 604 0.73 1.82 13.84
CA VAL A 604 1.07 2.40 12.53
C VAL A 604 -0.20 3.05 11.99
N TYR A 605 -0.33 4.37 12.06
CA TYR A 605 -1.53 5.07 11.58
C TYR A 605 -1.34 5.52 10.12
N ARG A 606 -2.12 4.93 9.21
CA ARG A 606 -2.06 5.14 7.76
C ARG A 606 -3.12 6.14 7.31
N ASN A 607 -2.72 7.10 6.47
CA ASN A 607 -3.66 7.95 5.73
C ASN A 607 -3.07 8.30 4.35
N THR A 608 -3.91 8.18 3.31
CA THR A 608 -3.63 8.56 1.92
C THR A 608 -3.41 10.07 1.78
N LEU A 609 -2.25 10.46 1.23
CA LEU A 609 -1.93 11.81 0.71
C LEU A 609 -2.38 13.01 1.58
N GLN A 610 -2.31 12.88 2.91
CA GLN A 610 -2.69 13.96 3.82
C GLN A 610 -1.59 15.03 4.01
N SER A 611 -2.01 16.26 4.26
CA SER A 611 -1.11 17.40 4.51
C SER A 611 -0.51 17.37 5.93
N PRO A 612 0.71 17.91 6.15
CA PRO A 612 1.26 18.10 7.50
C PRO A 612 0.34 18.89 8.44
N THR A 613 -0.41 19.87 7.94
CA THR A 613 -1.48 20.56 8.69
C THR A 613 -2.52 19.58 9.23
N TRP A 614 -2.96 18.60 8.43
CA TRP A 614 -3.93 17.59 8.85
C TRP A 614 -3.38 16.68 9.95
N TYR A 615 -2.14 16.18 9.81
CA TYR A 615 -1.49 15.36 10.84
C TYR A 615 -1.29 16.10 12.15
N LYS A 616 -0.90 17.38 12.09
CA LYS A 616 -0.81 18.23 13.27
C LYS A 616 -2.18 18.35 13.95
N GLN A 617 -3.24 18.63 13.19
CA GLN A 617 -4.60 18.70 13.72
C GLN A 617 -5.09 17.37 14.30
N ALA A 618 -4.68 16.22 13.75
CA ALA A 618 -4.98 14.90 14.32
C ALA A 618 -4.28 14.70 15.67
N ALA A 619 -2.99 15.02 15.78
CA ALA A 619 -2.27 14.97 17.05
C ALA A 619 -2.83 15.96 18.09
N ASP A 620 -3.12 17.20 17.69
CA ASP A 620 -3.74 18.23 18.54
C ASP A 620 -5.09 17.76 19.11
N ARG A 621 -5.94 17.10 18.29
CA ARG A 621 -7.22 16.54 18.74
C ARG A 621 -7.01 15.49 19.82
N ILE A 622 -6.14 14.50 19.61
CA ILE A 622 -5.91 13.42 20.58
C ILE A 622 -5.38 13.96 21.92
N HIS A 623 -4.41 14.86 21.90
CA HIS A 623 -3.92 15.49 23.14
C HIS A 623 -5.00 16.31 23.87
N SER A 624 -6.07 16.72 23.17
CA SER A 624 -7.19 17.50 23.73
C SER A 624 -8.37 16.64 24.17
N SER A 625 -8.63 15.51 23.50
CA SER A 625 -9.77 14.60 23.78
C SER A 625 -9.41 13.44 24.70
N LEU A 626 -8.16 12.96 24.64
CA LEU A 626 -7.65 11.81 25.39
C LEU A 626 -6.37 12.19 26.18
N PRO A 627 -6.39 13.22 27.04
CA PRO A 627 -5.19 13.76 27.68
C PRO A 627 -4.45 12.75 28.57
N ASP A 628 -5.19 11.83 29.21
CA ASP A 628 -4.64 10.83 30.13
C ASP A 628 -4.17 9.54 29.42
N ALA A 629 -4.41 9.39 28.10
CA ALA A 629 -4.14 8.16 27.35
C ALA A 629 -2.65 7.87 27.08
N GLU A 630 -1.75 8.80 27.44
CA GLU A 630 -0.30 8.69 27.29
C GLU A 630 0.16 8.34 25.86
N VAL A 631 -0.42 9.04 24.88
CA VAL A 631 -0.08 8.92 23.46
C VAL A 631 1.25 9.60 23.15
N ALA A 632 2.08 8.96 22.32
CA ALA A 632 3.39 9.46 21.91
C ALA A 632 3.58 9.33 20.39
N PHE A 633 3.39 10.45 19.68
CA PHE A 633 3.67 10.55 18.25
C PHE A 633 5.19 10.48 17.99
N VAL A 634 5.61 9.54 17.15
CA VAL A 634 7.03 9.23 16.91
C VAL A 634 7.31 8.94 15.43
N ASP A 635 8.51 9.28 14.97
CA ASP A 635 8.97 8.90 13.63
C ASP A 635 9.28 7.40 13.54
N ALA A 636 9.24 6.83 12.32
CA ALA A 636 9.46 5.40 12.10
C ALA A 636 10.76 4.84 12.70
N LEU A 637 11.86 5.60 12.67
CA LEU A 637 13.13 5.12 13.21
C LEU A 637 13.09 5.09 14.75
N THR A 638 12.41 6.04 15.38
CA THR A 638 12.07 5.98 16.82
C THR A 638 11.13 4.82 17.12
N PHE A 639 10.03 4.67 16.39
CA PHE A 639 9.00 3.65 16.58
C PHE A 639 9.57 2.23 16.54
N PHE A 640 10.27 1.87 15.45
CA PHE A 640 10.84 0.54 15.32
C PHE A 640 12.05 0.31 16.25
N ALA A 641 12.79 1.36 16.65
CA ALA A 641 13.81 1.22 17.69
C ALA A 641 13.20 0.90 19.07
N LEU A 642 12.05 1.48 19.41
CA LEU A 642 11.28 1.15 20.61
C LEU A 642 10.69 -0.26 20.53
N LEU A 643 10.12 -0.65 19.39
CA LEU A 643 9.60 -2.01 19.18
C LEU A 643 10.71 -3.06 19.34
N ARG A 644 11.90 -2.83 18.74
CA ARG A 644 13.09 -3.68 18.94
C ARG A 644 13.49 -3.75 20.42
N GLN A 645 13.50 -2.62 21.12
CA GLN A 645 13.82 -2.56 22.56
C GLN A 645 12.76 -3.27 23.42
N HIS A 646 11.50 -3.28 22.99
CA HIS A 646 10.41 -3.99 23.66
C HIS A 646 10.54 -5.52 23.49
N LEU A 647 10.78 -6.01 22.27
CA LEU A 647 10.75 -7.43 21.96
C LEU A 647 12.07 -8.17 22.22
N TYR A 648 13.20 -7.64 21.78
CA TYR A 648 14.46 -8.40 21.71
C TYR A 648 15.14 -8.56 23.08
N ASP A 649 15.11 -7.52 23.90
CA ASP A 649 15.81 -7.50 25.19
C ASP A 649 15.01 -8.18 26.32
N GLN A 650 13.81 -8.72 26.07
CA GLN A 650 12.83 -8.98 27.13
C GLN A 650 12.22 -10.39 27.08
N VAL A 651 11.73 -10.84 28.23
CA VAL A 651 10.69 -11.87 28.34
C VAL A 651 9.46 -11.14 28.83
N ILE A 652 8.45 -11.02 27.98
CA ILE A 652 7.23 -10.25 28.21
C ILE A 652 6.25 -11.14 28.99
N ALA A 653 5.59 -10.58 30.00
CA ALA A 653 4.46 -11.24 30.68
C ALA A 653 3.14 -10.53 30.32
N THR A 654 2.13 -11.31 29.95
CA THR A 654 0.75 -10.84 29.70
C THR A 654 -0.26 -11.65 30.52
N VAL A 655 -1.48 -11.15 30.62
CA VAL A 655 -2.66 -11.86 31.14
C VAL A 655 -3.69 -11.93 30.01
N GLY A 656 -4.31 -13.08 29.79
CA GLY A 656 -5.24 -13.30 28.66
C GLY A 656 -6.58 -12.55 28.73
N ALA A 657 -6.87 -11.87 29.84
CA ALA A 657 -8.06 -11.07 30.08
C ALA A 657 -7.67 -9.67 30.59
N SER A 658 -8.43 -8.64 30.23
CA SER A 658 -8.10 -7.23 30.52
C SER A 658 -8.18 -6.90 32.02
N PHE A 659 -8.92 -7.70 32.79
CA PHE A 659 -8.78 -7.80 34.24
C PHE A 659 -9.00 -9.25 34.71
N VAL A 660 -8.42 -9.61 35.86
CA VAL A 660 -8.75 -10.87 36.55
C VAL A 660 -9.85 -10.61 37.58
N ALA A 661 -10.99 -11.29 37.46
CA ALA A 661 -12.05 -11.24 38.46
C ALA A 661 -11.61 -11.95 39.75
N VAL A 662 -11.63 -11.27 40.89
CA VAL A 662 -11.20 -11.82 42.18
C VAL A 662 -12.28 -11.74 43.25
N VAL A 663 -12.53 -12.86 43.93
CA VAL A 663 -13.52 -12.90 45.02
C VAL A 663 -12.82 -12.55 46.35
N PRO A 664 -13.23 -11.49 47.07
CA PRO A 664 -12.58 -11.08 48.32
C PRO A 664 -12.48 -12.21 49.35
N GLY A 665 -11.27 -12.53 49.78
CA GLY A 665 -10.96 -13.63 50.71
C GLY A 665 -10.77 -15.01 50.07
N GLN A 666 -10.97 -15.18 48.76
CA GLN A 666 -10.69 -16.43 48.04
C GLN A 666 -9.40 -16.34 47.22
N SER A 667 -8.81 -17.51 46.93
CA SER A 667 -7.62 -17.65 46.09
C SER A 667 -8.05 -17.84 44.64
N VAL A 668 -7.47 -17.07 43.71
CA VAL A 668 -7.80 -17.09 42.28
C VAL A 668 -6.53 -17.26 41.46
N ALA A 669 -6.55 -18.21 40.53
CA ALA A 669 -5.47 -18.50 39.61
C ALA A 669 -5.29 -17.36 38.58
N VAL A 670 -4.15 -16.65 38.63
CA VAL A 670 -3.71 -15.76 37.55
C VAL A 670 -2.82 -16.56 36.61
N THR A 671 -3.30 -16.83 35.39
CA THR A 671 -2.48 -17.39 34.32
C THR A 671 -1.74 -16.27 33.60
N LEU A 672 -0.43 -16.24 33.78
CA LEU A 672 0.51 -15.40 33.07
C LEU A 672 0.99 -16.15 31.82
N GLU A 673 0.99 -15.48 30.68
CA GLU A 673 1.69 -15.95 29.49
C GLU A 673 3.04 -15.25 29.41
N LEU A 674 4.13 -16.03 29.25
CA LEU A 674 5.48 -15.52 29.08
C LEU A 674 5.97 -15.78 27.66
N THR A 675 6.41 -14.72 26.97
CA THR A 675 6.88 -14.78 25.57
C THR A 675 8.27 -14.16 25.43
N SER A 676 9.15 -14.81 24.66
CA SER A 676 10.53 -14.41 24.41
C SER A 676 10.81 -14.38 22.90
N TYR A 677 11.26 -13.25 22.36
CA TYR A 677 11.70 -13.12 20.96
C TYR A 677 13.22 -13.25 20.78
N ARG A 678 13.89 -13.88 21.75
CA ARG A 678 15.34 -14.08 21.74
C ARG A 678 15.73 -15.34 20.96
N PRO A 679 16.77 -15.30 20.11
CA PRO A 679 17.28 -16.47 19.37
C PRO A 679 18.07 -17.47 20.26
N THR A 680 17.87 -17.41 21.58
CA THR A 680 18.53 -18.25 22.58
C THR A 680 17.56 -18.57 23.72
N ALA A 681 17.53 -19.83 24.15
CA ALA A 681 16.76 -20.26 25.31
C ALA A 681 17.04 -19.37 26.54
N THR A 682 15.99 -18.98 27.25
CA THR A 682 16.03 -18.00 28.34
C THR A 682 15.36 -18.57 29.58
N THR A 683 16.14 -18.66 30.67
CA THR A 683 15.67 -19.09 31.99
C THR A 683 15.51 -17.90 32.93
N GLY A 684 14.60 -18.03 33.89
CA GLY A 684 14.31 -16.99 34.87
C GLY A 684 13.30 -17.42 35.91
N SER A 685 12.68 -16.45 36.57
CA SER A 685 11.51 -16.66 37.42
C SER A 685 10.50 -15.52 37.26
N VAL A 686 9.22 -15.81 37.46
CA VAL A 686 8.15 -14.81 37.54
C VAL A 686 7.49 -14.84 38.92
N SER A 687 7.09 -13.68 39.42
CA SER A 687 6.35 -13.50 40.68
C SER A 687 5.24 -12.47 40.46
N ILE A 688 4.30 -12.33 41.40
CA ILE A 688 3.29 -11.25 41.36
C ILE A 688 3.53 -10.29 42.53
N THR A 689 3.66 -9.00 42.21
CA THR A 689 3.55 -7.90 43.18
C THR A 689 2.09 -7.46 43.23
N ALA A 690 1.54 -7.33 44.44
CA ALA A 690 0.14 -6.98 44.68
C ALA A 690 -0.01 -5.91 45.77
N PRO A 691 -1.17 -5.25 45.89
CA PRO A 691 -1.42 -4.21 46.89
C PRO A 691 -1.30 -4.71 48.34
N SER A 692 -1.17 -3.78 49.28
CA SER A 692 -1.07 -4.10 50.71
C SER A 692 -2.24 -4.96 51.20
N GLY A 693 -1.92 -6.08 51.86
CA GLY A 693 -2.90 -7.04 52.39
C GLY A 693 -3.26 -8.19 51.43
N TRP A 694 -2.89 -8.10 50.15
CA TRP A 694 -3.02 -9.22 49.20
C TRP A 694 -1.89 -10.24 49.41
N THR A 695 -2.11 -11.47 48.97
CA THR A 695 -1.07 -12.49 48.90
C THR A 695 -0.98 -13.08 47.49
N ALA A 696 0.21 -13.59 47.14
CA ALA A 696 0.46 -14.32 45.91
C ALA A 696 1.22 -15.62 46.23
N SER A 697 0.84 -16.74 45.62
CA SER A 697 1.37 -18.07 45.92
C SER A 697 1.48 -18.94 44.65
N PRO A 698 2.62 -19.61 44.40
CA PRO A 698 3.88 -19.50 45.14
C PRO A 698 4.53 -18.11 44.92
N ALA A 699 5.38 -17.69 45.85
CA ALA A 699 5.99 -16.35 45.83
C ALA A 699 6.84 -16.06 44.58
N ALA A 700 7.37 -17.10 43.93
CA ALA A 700 7.93 -17.04 42.57
C ALA A 700 7.88 -18.42 41.91
N VAL A 701 7.71 -18.47 40.59
CA VAL A 701 7.75 -19.68 39.75
C VAL A 701 8.96 -19.60 38.81
N PRO A 702 9.85 -20.61 38.76
CA PRO A 702 10.93 -20.66 37.78
C PRO A 702 10.42 -21.04 36.39
N PHE A 703 11.06 -20.53 35.33
CA PHE A 703 10.72 -20.85 33.95
C PHE A 703 11.94 -21.15 33.08
N ASN A 704 11.69 -21.88 31.99
CA ASN A 704 12.63 -22.11 30.88
C ASN A 704 11.86 -21.93 29.57
N LEU A 705 12.20 -20.91 28.81
CA LEU A 705 11.73 -20.71 27.44
C LEU A 705 12.80 -21.16 26.46
N ASP A 706 12.41 -21.84 25.40
CA ASP A 706 13.30 -22.11 24.26
C ASP A 706 13.59 -20.82 23.47
N ALA A 707 14.45 -20.91 22.45
CA ALA A 707 14.66 -19.80 21.52
C ALA A 707 13.35 -19.46 20.80
N GLU A 708 12.99 -18.18 20.77
CA GLU A 708 11.71 -17.67 20.23
C GLU A 708 10.46 -18.34 20.86
N GLY A 709 10.57 -18.80 22.11
CA GLY A 709 9.56 -19.60 22.81
C GLY A 709 8.55 -18.83 23.68
N GLN A 710 7.43 -19.50 23.94
CA GLN A 710 6.30 -19.06 24.78
C GLN A 710 5.98 -20.13 25.84
N THR A 711 5.48 -19.75 27.02
CA THR A 711 4.92 -20.69 28.02
C THR A 711 3.87 -20.03 28.90
N GLN A 712 3.03 -20.82 29.57
CA GLN A 712 2.02 -20.33 30.51
C GLN A 712 2.34 -20.75 31.95
N ILE A 713 2.13 -19.83 32.90
CA ILE A 713 2.47 -19.99 34.32
C ILE A 713 1.33 -19.46 35.17
N THR A 714 0.80 -20.31 36.05
CA THR A 714 -0.22 -19.90 37.02
C THR A 714 0.42 -19.51 38.35
N ILE A 715 0.00 -18.37 38.89
CA ILE A 715 0.24 -17.94 40.28
C ILE A 715 -1.11 -17.60 40.90
N ASP A 716 -1.43 -18.17 42.04
CA ASP A 716 -2.66 -17.84 42.77
C ASP A 716 -2.51 -16.49 43.47
N VAL A 717 -3.52 -15.62 43.37
CA VAL A 717 -3.63 -14.38 44.16
C VAL A 717 -4.85 -14.43 45.07
N GLN A 718 -4.73 -13.92 46.29
CA GLN A 718 -5.83 -13.79 47.24
C GLN A 718 -5.98 -12.34 47.68
N ALA A 719 -7.15 -11.77 47.42
CA ALA A 719 -7.51 -10.43 47.85
C ALA A 719 -8.01 -10.43 49.32
N PRO A 720 -7.80 -9.35 50.09
CA PRO A 720 -8.35 -9.20 51.44
C PRO A 720 -9.85 -9.50 51.53
N ALA A 721 -10.26 -10.21 52.57
CA ALA A 721 -11.68 -10.40 52.87
C ALA A 721 -12.32 -9.06 53.27
N GLY A 722 -13.43 -8.69 52.61
CA GLY A 722 -14.17 -7.46 52.91
C GLY A 722 -13.84 -6.24 52.05
N LEU A 723 -13.07 -6.39 50.96
CA LEU A 723 -13.05 -5.35 49.90
C LEU A 723 -14.46 -5.15 49.31
N PRO A 724 -14.87 -3.92 48.99
CA PRO A 724 -16.10 -3.65 48.23
C PRO A 724 -16.08 -4.34 46.85
N LEU A 725 -17.27 -4.63 46.30
CA LEU A 725 -17.41 -5.27 44.99
C LEU A 725 -17.34 -4.24 43.86
N GLY A 726 -16.78 -4.64 42.71
CA GLY A 726 -16.61 -3.80 41.53
C GLY A 726 -15.37 -2.90 41.55
N GLU A 727 -14.64 -2.81 42.67
CA GLU A 727 -13.37 -2.09 42.76
C GLU A 727 -12.32 -2.73 41.84
N ARG A 728 -11.44 -1.89 41.29
CA ARG A 728 -10.31 -2.29 40.45
C ARG A 728 -9.01 -2.08 41.20
N HIS A 729 -8.09 -3.04 41.11
CA HIS A 729 -6.76 -2.93 41.74
C HIS A 729 -5.66 -3.39 40.79
N ASP A 730 -4.56 -2.65 40.77
CA ASP A 730 -3.41 -2.92 39.91
C ASP A 730 -2.43 -3.88 40.58
N LEU A 731 -2.08 -4.94 39.85
CA LEU A 731 -1.05 -5.91 40.19
C LEU A 731 0.04 -5.88 39.11
N ALA A 732 1.20 -6.48 39.37
CA ALA A 732 2.25 -6.60 38.36
C ALA A 732 2.94 -7.97 38.41
N ALA A 733 3.06 -8.61 37.24
CA ALA A 733 3.92 -9.76 37.04
C ALA A 733 5.37 -9.28 36.95
N VAL A 734 6.23 -9.74 37.86
CA VAL A 734 7.65 -9.38 37.91
C VAL A 734 8.49 -10.52 37.37
N VAL A 735 8.93 -10.39 36.12
CA VAL A 735 9.78 -11.36 35.41
C VAL A 735 11.23 -11.03 35.70
N THR A 736 12.02 -12.02 36.14
CA THR A 736 13.43 -11.87 36.50
C THR A 736 14.30 -12.81 35.67
N VAL A 737 15.22 -12.24 34.88
CA VAL A 737 16.15 -12.96 34.01
C VAL A 737 17.57 -12.46 34.28
N GLY A 738 18.50 -13.37 34.56
CA GLY A 738 19.92 -13.03 34.80
C GLY A 738 20.18 -12.09 35.99
N GLY A 739 19.21 -11.91 36.89
CA GLY A 739 19.28 -10.96 38.00
C GLY A 739 18.71 -9.57 37.72
N ALA A 740 18.23 -9.30 36.50
CA ALA A 740 17.43 -8.11 36.19
C ALA A 740 15.94 -8.45 36.28
N SER A 741 15.16 -7.65 36.98
CA SER A 741 13.71 -7.80 37.15
C SER A 741 12.95 -6.72 36.39
N ARG A 742 11.82 -7.08 35.76
CA ARG A 742 10.92 -6.17 35.02
C ARG A 742 9.47 -6.44 35.38
N SER A 743 8.69 -5.37 35.51
CA SER A 743 7.28 -5.42 35.93
C SER A 743 6.34 -5.21 34.76
N TYR A 744 5.36 -6.10 34.61
CA TYR A 744 4.30 -6.05 33.60
C TYR A 744 2.96 -5.90 34.33
N GLY A 745 2.31 -4.76 34.17
CA GLY A 745 1.08 -4.43 34.91
C GLY A 745 -0.14 -5.20 34.38
N PHE A 746 -1.09 -5.49 35.27
CA PHE A 746 -2.41 -6.00 34.91
C PHE A 746 -3.46 -5.60 35.95
N GLN A 747 -4.73 -5.57 35.57
CA GLN A 747 -5.81 -5.23 36.49
C GLN A 747 -6.44 -6.46 37.14
N THR A 748 -6.99 -6.27 38.33
CA THR A 748 -7.97 -7.15 38.96
C THR A 748 -9.26 -6.38 39.21
N ARG A 749 -10.40 -7.06 39.28
CA ARG A 749 -11.71 -6.48 39.65
C ARG A 749 -12.38 -7.34 40.73
N THR A 750 -12.84 -6.75 41.82
CA THR A 750 -13.49 -7.51 42.90
C THR A 750 -14.89 -7.98 42.48
N SER A 751 -15.18 -9.26 42.68
CA SER A 751 -16.43 -9.91 42.27
C SER A 751 -17.08 -10.70 43.41
N SER A 752 -18.38 -10.96 43.28
CA SER A 752 -19.11 -11.81 44.21
C SER A 752 -18.77 -13.30 43.99
N ALA A 753 -18.79 -14.09 45.06
CA ALA A 753 -18.68 -15.55 45.01
C ALA A 753 -19.88 -16.26 44.36
N ALA A 754 -20.91 -15.50 43.96
CA ALA A 754 -22.16 -16.02 43.44
C ALA A 754 -22.20 -15.80 41.92
N THR A 755 -22.48 -16.86 41.17
CA THR A 755 -22.92 -16.76 39.79
C THR A 755 -24.26 -16.01 39.76
N GLY A 756 -24.24 -14.79 39.23
CA GLY A 756 -25.46 -14.04 38.96
C GLY A 756 -26.15 -14.57 37.71
N SER A 757 -27.40 -14.19 37.52
CA SER A 757 -28.07 -14.25 36.22
C SER A 757 -28.96 -13.04 36.04
N ALA A 758 -29.03 -12.55 34.81
CA ALA A 758 -29.86 -11.43 34.42
C ALA A 758 -30.52 -11.73 33.08
N THR A 759 -31.75 -11.26 32.92
CA THR A 759 -32.45 -11.20 31.63
C THR A 759 -32.49 -9.75 31.21
N ILE A 760 -31.95 -9.46 30.03
CA ILE A 760 -31.90 -8.13 29.42
C ILE A 760 -32.57 -8.17 28.05
N SER A 761 -33.08 -7.04 27.56
CA SER A 761 -33.79 -7.01 26.28
C SER A 761 -33.86 -5.63 25.62
N THR A 762 -34.08 -5.62 24.30
CA THR A 762 -34.56 -4.45 23.56
C THR A 762 -35.76 -4.85 22.70
N THR A 763 -36.80 -4.01 22.71
CA THR A 763 -37.88 -4.07 21.71
C THR A 763 -37.68 -2.94 20.72
N LEU A 764 -37.57 -3.29 19.44
CA LEU A 764 -37.19 -2.41 18.35
C LEU A 764 -38.41 -1.70 17.75
N ALA A 765 -38.32 -0.39 17.57
CA ALA A 765 -39.38 0.43 16.96
C ALA A 765 -38.82 1.78 16.46
N ALA A 766 -39.70 2.75 16.15
CA ALA A 766 -39.32 4.15 15.89
C ALA A 766 -38.28 4.67 16.92
N ALA A 767 -38.58 4.48 18.20
CA ALA A 767 -37.65 4.56 19.30
C ALA A 767 -37.66 3.21 20.02
N ASN A 768 -36.47 2.64 20.25
CA ASN A 768 -36.33 1.34 20.90
C ASN A 768 -36.66 1.44 22.40
N VAL A 769 -37.09 0.33 23.00
CA VAL A 769 -37.34 0.20 24.44
C VAL A 769 -36.32 -0.78 25.00
N ASP A 770 -35.28 -0.23 25.62
CA ASP A 770 -34.07 -0.91 26.05
C ASP A 770 -34.09 -1.18 27.57
N ASP A 771 -33.66 -2.38 27.98
CA ASP A 771 -33.62 -2.88 29.36
C ASP A 771 -32.35 -3.71 29.56
N GLY A 772 -31.23 -3.04 29.87
CA GLY A 772 -29.90 -3.64 29.98
C GLY A 772 -29.28 -4.14 28.67
N LEU A 773 -29.96 -3.93 27.54
CA LEU A 773 -29.54 -4.28 26.19
C LEU A 773 -30.02 -3.18 25.23
N SER A 774 -29.17 -2.74 24.30
CA SER A 774 -29.47 -1.68 23.34
C SER A 774 -29.13 -2.11 21.90
N GLN A 775 -29.79 -1.52 20.91
CA GLN A 775 -29.47 -1.68 19.49
C GLN A 775 -28.73 -0.44 18.97
N VAL A 776 -27.61 -0.66 18.27
CA VAL A 776 -26.70 0.39 17.81
C VAL A 776 -26.74 0.51 16.29
N GLU A 777 -26.77 1.74 15.78
CA GLU A 777 -26.57 2.08 14.37
C GLU A 777 -25.12 2.56 14.21
N VAL A 778 -24.33 1.94 13.32
CA VAL A 778 -22.97 2.41 13.00
C VAL A 778 -23.03 3.29 11.74
N SER A 779 -22.08 4.20 11.55
CA SER A 779 -22.12 5.12 10.41
C SER A 779 -21.72 4.42 9.11
N GLY A 780 -22.72 3.93 8.37
CA GLY A 780 -22.56 3.23 7.09
C GLY A 780 -22.69 1.71 7.14
N ASP A 781 -22.67 1.13 8.34
CA ASP A 781 -22.82 -0.31 8.62
C ASP A 781 -23.88 -0.50 9.73
N GLY A 782 -24.56 -1.64 9.77
CA GLY A 782 -25.57 -1.93 10.80
C GLY A 782 -26.85 -1.11 10.68
N ARG A 783 -27.08 -0.45 9.53
CA ARG A 783 -28.19 0.49 9.35
C ARG A 783 -29.53 -0.22 9.31
N THR A 784 -30.52 0.32 10.02
CA THR A 784 -31.90 -0.18 9.99
C THR A 784 -32.92 0.90 9.61
N GLN A 785 -34.16 0.46 9.40
CA GLN A 785 -35.35 1.32 9.28
C GLN A 785 -36.54 0.70 10.03
N GLU A 786 -37.43 1.55 10.54
CA GLU A 786 -38.70 1.11 11.14
C GLU A 786 -39.58 0.39 10.11
N VAL A 787 -40.26 -0.68 10.52
CA VAL A 787 -41.31 -1.34 9.73
C VAL A 787 -42.39 -1.92 10.63
N THR A 788 -43.65 -1.91 10.18
CA THR A 788 -44.76 -2.63 10.83
C THR A 788 -45.19 -3.78 9.93
N VAL A 789 -45.11 -5.02 10.43
CA VAL A 789 -45.43 -6.24 9.66
C VAL A 789 -46.29 -7.20 10.49
N ALA A 790 -47.35 -7.73 9.89
CA ALA A 790 -48.32 -8.64 10.51
C ALA A 790 -48.97 -8.16 11.83
N GLY A 791 -48.84 -6.87 12.18
CA GLY A 791 -49.44 -6.24 13.36
C GLY A 791 -48.42 -5.70 14.37
N GLU A 792 -47.19 -6.21 14.35
CA GLU A 792 -46.09 -5.75 15.22
C GLU A 792 -45.19 -4.75 14.49
N THR A 793 -44.65 -3.78 15.24
CA THR A 793 -43.58 -2.90 14.76
C THR A 793 -42.22 -3.48 15.15
N GLY A 794 -41.26 -3.39 14.25
CA GLY A 794 -39.88 -3.80 14.43
C GLY A 794 -38.93 -2.90 13.63
N ARG A 795 -37.69 -3.35 13.47
CA ARG A 795 -36.72 -2.75 12.56
C ARG A 795 -36.27 -3.77 11.51
N ARG A 796 -36.07 -3.31 10.28
CA ARG A 796 -35.55 -4.09 9.16
C ARG A 796 -34.18 -3.57 8.76
N MET A 797 -33.26 -4.48 8.46
CA MET A 797 -31.96 -4.15 7.87
C MET A 797 -32.11 -3.30 6.59
N VAL A 798 -31.20 -2.36 6.37
CA VAL A 798 -31.09 -1.58 5.13
C VAL A 798 -29.76 -1.93 4.48
N GLU A 799 -29.79 -2.44 3.25
CA GLU A 799 -28.58 -2.70 2.48
C GLU A 799 -27.89 -1.37 2.11
N VAL A 800 -26.73 -1.13 2.72
CA VAL A 800 -25.84 0.01 2.40
C VAL A 800 -24.59 -0.49 1.66
N VAL A 801 -24.10 -1.68 2.05
CA VAL A 801 -23.06 -2.45 1.38
C VAL A 801 -23.70 -3.73 0.83
N PRO A 802 -23.51 -4.09 -0.46
CA PRO A 802 -24.12 -5.28 -1.04
C PRO A 802 -23.72 -6.56 -0.30
N ALA A 803 -24.70 -7.38 0.09
CA ALA A 803 -24.50 -8.65 0.81
C ALA A 803 -23.74 -8.53 2.16
N ASP A 804 -23.72 -7.35 2.79
CA ASP A 804 -23.23 -7.15 4.16
C ASP A 804 -24.28 -6.37 4.98
N LEU A 805 -25.30 -7.09 5.46
CA LEU A 805 -26.41 -6.53 6.23
C LEU A 805 -26.29 -6.94 7.70
N ASN A 806 -26.14 -5.95 8.58
CA ASN A 806 -25.93 -6.14 10.02
C ASN A 806 -27.02 -5.47 10.85
N VAL A 807 -27.22 -5.95 12.08
CA VAL A 807 -27.85 -5.21 13.20
C VAL A 807 -27.05 -5.50 14.47
N TYR A 808 -26.50 -4.46 15.09
CA TYR A 808 -25.58 -4.56 16.23
C TYR A 808 -26.27 -4.31 17.58
N PHE A 809 -25.83 -5.01 18.62
CA PHE A 809 -26.40 -4.94 19.96
C PHE A 809 -25.33 -4.82 21.06
N GLY A 810 -25.46 -3.81 21.92
CA GLY A 810 -24.59 -3.58 23.08
C GLY A 810 -25.28 -4.00 24.38
N VAL A 811 -24.61 -4.84 25.17
CA VAL A 811 -24.99 -5.22 26.53
C VAL A 811 -24.57 -4.10 27.48
N ASP A 812 -25.40 -3.79 28.49
CA ASP A 812 -25.00 -2.81 29.49
C ASP A 812 -23.83 -3.35 30.34
N ASN A 813 -22.71 -2.62 30.37
CA ASN A 813 -21.48 -3.02 31.06
C ASN A 813 -21.61 -3.15 32.59
N SER A 814 -22.74 -2.73 33.18
CA SER A 814 -23.11 -3.01 34.57
C SER A 814 -23.75 -4.40 34.77
N VAL A 815 -24.36 -4.97 33.72
CA VAL A 815 -24.98 -6.30 33.72
C VAL A 815 -23.92 -7.37 33.52
N ALA A 816 -23.12 -7.26 32.46
CA ALA A 816 -22.01 -8.15 32.15
C ALA A 816 -20.99 -7.40 31.27
N ASN A 817 -19.70 -7.58 31.54
CA ASN A 817 -18.62 -6.95 30.77
C ASN A 817 -17.30 -7.75 30.90
N ASP A 818 -16.64 -7.99 29.77
CA ASP A 818 -15.28 -8.53 29.60
C ASP A 818 -14.93 -9.67 30.57
N GLY A 819 -15.72 -10.75 30.50
CA GLY A 819 -15.61 -11.91 31.38
C GLY A 819 -15.82 -13.23 30.65
N GLN A 820 -16.22 -14.28 31.38
CA GLN A 820 -16.67 -15.54 30.79
C GLN A 820 -18.09 -15.83 31.28
N PHE A 821 -19.04 -15.79 30.35
CA PHE A 821 -20.46 -15.89 30.63
C PHE A 821 -21.13 -16.98 29.79
N GLN A 822 -22.06 -17.71 30.41
CA GLN A 822 -23.05 -18.47 29.65
C GLN A 822 -24.18 -17.51 29.26
N ALA A 823 -24.47 -17.41 27.97
CA ALA A 823 -25.49 -16.53 27.42
C ALA A 823 -26.48 -17.32 26.55
N THR A 824 -27.77 -16.98 26.66
CA THR A 824 -28.82 -17.47 25.77
C THR A 824 -29.52 -16.29 25.10
N PHE A 825 -29.24 -16.09 23.82
CA PHE A 825 -29.86 -15.09 22.97
C PHE A 825 -31.19 -15.62 22.43
N THR A 826 -32.21 -14.78 22.43
CA THR A 826 -33.55 -15.06 21.91
C THR A 826 -33.97 -13.90 21.00
N VAL A 827 -34.29 -14.19 19.74
CA VAL A 827 -34.55 -13.20 18.68
C VAL A 827 -35.93 -13.44 18.09
N ASP A 828 -36.83 -12.46 18.22
CA ASP A 828 -38.15 -12.46 17.59
C ASP A 828 -38.07 -11.76 16.23
N TYR A 829 -38.19 -12.55 15.15
CA TYR A 829 -38.01 -12.14 13.75
C TYR A 829 -39.25 -12.46 12.91
N TYR A 830 -39.44 -11.73 11.81
CA TYR A 830 -40.51 -12.03 10.85
C TYR A 830 -39.99 -12.98 9.77
N ASP A 831 -40.66 -14.12 9.61
CA ASP A 831 -40.26 -15.17 8.66
C ASP A 831 -40.75 -14.86 7.24
N GLU A 832 -40.03 -13.96 6.58
CA GLU A 832 -40.19 -13.62 5.17
C GLU A 832 -38.97 -14.07 4.35
N HIS A 833 -39.24 -14.50 3.11
CA HIS A 833 -38.27 -15.04 2.15
C HIS A 833 -37.53 -16.28 2.66
N THR A 834 -36.51 -16.72 1.92
CA THR A 834 -35.65 -17.86 2.26
C THR A 834 -34.20 -17.42 2.45
N TYR A 835 -34.02 -16.33 3.21
CA TYR A 835 -32.71 -15.78 3.53
C TYR A 835 -32.07 -16.51 4.71
N ASP A 836 -30.79 -16.85 4.57
CA ASP A 836 -29.95 -17.29 5.69
C ASP A 836 -29.44 -16.08 6.47
N TRP A 837 -29.44 -16.19 7.79
CA TRP A 837 -28.84 -15.23 8.71
C TRP A 837 -28.20 -15.93 9.90
N VAL A 838 -27.27 -15.26 10.57
CA VAL A 838 -26.52 -15.78 11.72
C VAL A 838 -26.55 -14.81 12.88
N LEU A 839 -26.41 -15.35 14.10
CA LEU A 839 -25.99 -14.54 15.24
C LEU A 839 -24.48 -14.72 15.42
N GLN A 840 -23.74 -13.60 15.44
CA GLN A 840 -22.33 -13.52 15.79
C GLN A 840 -22.19 -12.77 17.13
N TYR A 841 -21.22 -13.14 17.96
CA TYR A 841 -21.00 -12.55 19.27
C TYR A 841 -19.53 -12.50 19.66
N ASP A 842 -19.22 -11.58 20.58
CA ASP A 842 -17.93 -11.44 21.23
C ASP A 842 -17.70 -12.60 22.21
N SER A 843 -16.79 -13.50 21.87
CA SER A 843 -16.46 -14.72 22.64
C SER A 843 -15.03 -14.72 23.19
N ASN A 844 -14.78 -15.63 24.13
CA ASN A 844 -13.44 -15.90 24.66
C ASN A 844 -12.59 -16.82 23.77
N ASN A 845 -13.03 -17.18 22.55
CA ASN A 845 -12.28 -18.05 21.64
C ASN A 845 -11.11 -17.30 20.96
N PRO A 846 -9.84 -17.52 21.34
CA PRO A 846 -8.70 -16.78 20.77
C PRO A 846 -8.40 -17.18 19.32
N ALA A 847 -8.95 -18.31 18.83
CA ALA A 847 -8.81 -18.78 17.46
C ALA A 847 -9.99 -18.34 16.55
N GLY A 848 -10.96 -17.60 17.08
CA GLY A 848 -12.06 -17.02 16.29
C GLY A 848 -11.65 -15.75 15.54
N THR A 849 -12.45 -15.36 14.55
CA THR A 849 -12.27 -14.12 13.77
C THR A 849 -12.07 -12.92 14.69
N LEU A 850 -10.99 -12.15 14.44
CA LEU A 850 -10.57 -10.99 15.26
C LEU A 850 -10.44 -11.32 16.76
N GLY A 851 -9.88 -12.50 17.08
CA GLY A 851 -9.66 -12.94 18.46
C GLY A 851 -10.97 -13.29 19.19
N GLY A 852 -11.94 -13.83 18.47
CA GLY A 852 -13.25 -14.24 18.98
C GLY A 852 -14.35 -13.18 18.91
N ALA A 853 -14.05 -11.96 18.44
CA ALA A 853 -15.01 -10.85 18.43
C ALA A 853 -16.29 -11.12 17.60
N TYR A 854 -16.19 -11.91 16.53
CA TYR A 854 -17.32 -12.23 15.63
C TYR A 854 -17.58 -13.74 15.56
N THR A 855 -17.80 -14.38 16.71
CA THR A 855 -17.97 -15.84 16.80
C THR A 855 -19.41 -16.23 16.44
N THR A 856 -19.61 -17.13 15.48
CA THR A 856 -20.97 -17.56 15.09
C THR A 856 -21.59 -18.48 16.15
N ALA A 857 -22.70 -18.06 16.75
CA ALA A 857 -23.50 -18.89 17.68
C ALA A 857 -24.41 -19.88 16.94
N GLY A 858 -24.84 -19.55 15.72
CA GLY A 858 -25.63 -20.43 14.86
C GLY A 858 -26.21 -19.71 13.64
N THR A 859 -26.87 -20.49 12.78
CA THR A 859 -27.51 -20.04 11.53
C THR A 859 -29.01 -20.34 11.58
N VAL A 860 -29.82 -19.45 11.03
CA VAL A 860 -31.26 -19.63 10.78
C VAL A 860 -31.53 -19.38 9.30
N THR A 861 -32.24 -20.30 8.67
CA THR A 861 -32.82 -20.13 7.32
C THR A 861 -34.28 -19.75 7.49
N ASN A 862 -34.70 -18.60 6.95
CA ASN A 862 -36.13 -18.26 6.89
C ASN A 862 -36.90 -19.25 5.98
N ALA A 863 -38.17 -19.49 6.29
CA ALA A 863 -39.02 -20.46 5.58
C ALA A 863 -40.23 -19.84 4.88
N ASP A 864 -40.22 -18.51 4.67
CA ASP A 864 -41.26 -17.70 4.02
C ASP A 864 -42.71 -17.96 4.53
N THR A 865 -42.89 -18.25 5.82
CA THR A 865 -44.23 -18.58 6.37
C THR A 865 -45.09 -17.35 6.64
N GLY A 866 -44.56 -16.13 6.52
CA GLY A 866 -45.31 -14.88 6.68
C GLY A 866 -45.80 -14.65 8.12
N THR A 867 -45.02 -15.08 9.10
CA THR A 867 -45.37 -15.05 10.52
C THR A 867 -44.16 -14.69 11.37
N TRP A 868 -44.39 -13.99 12.48
CA TRP A 868 -43.38 -13.84 13.53
C TRP A 868 -42.97 -15.20 14.11
N LYS A 869 -41.67 -15.39 14.32
CA LYS A 869 -41.03 -16.58 14.88
C LYS A 869 -39.94 -16.15 15.87
N THR A 870 -39.56 -17.08 16.73
CA THR A 870 -38.47 -16.90 17.70
C THR A 870 -37.33 -17.86 17.37
N ALA A 871 -36.09 -17.35 17.30
CA ALA A 871 -34.87 -18.15 17.27
C ALA A 871 -34.16 -18.06 18.63
N THR A 872 -33.46 -19.13 19.04
CA THR A 872 -32.73 -19.18 20.31
C THR A 872 -31.36 -19.80 20.11
N PHE A 873 -30.33 -19.16 20.67
CA PHE A 873 -28.93 -19.58 20.60
C PHE A 873 -28.33 -19.58 22.01
N THR A 874 -27.61 -20.63 22.41
CA THR A 874 -26.94 -20.71 23.72
C THR A 874 -25.45 -20.95 23.54
N VAL A 875 -24.63 -20.22 24.31
CA VAL A 875 -23.16 -20.23 24.27
C VAL A 875 -22.60 -20.20 25.69
N ASP A 876 -21.41 -20.76 25.91
CA ASP A 876 -20.81 -20.98 27.24
C ASP A 876 -19.56 -20.11 27.50
N ASP A 877 -19.14 -19.32 26.50
CA ASP A 877 -17.88 -18.57 26.47
C ASP A 877 -18.06 -17.11 26.00
N ALA A 878 -19.26 -16.56 26.09
CA ALA A 878 -19.52 -15.15 25.77
C ALA A 878 -18.67 -14.23 26.64
N ARG A 879 -18.11 -13.18 26.01
CA ARG A 879 -17.15 -12.26 26.62
C ARG A 879 -17.75 -10.90 26.93
N PHE A 880 -18.53 -10.35 25.99
CA PHE A 880 -19.18 -9.03 26.09
C PHE A 880 -18.19 -7.91 26.46
N ALA A 881 -17.17 -7.70 25.63
CA ALA A 881 -16.13 -6.68 25.82
C ALA A 881 -16.23 -5.53 24.80
N GLY A 882 -17.37 -5.38 24.11
CA GLY A 882 -17.61 -4.34 23.11
C GLY A 882 -16.66 -4.42 21.90
N ARG A 883 -16.32 -5.64 21.43
CA ARG A 883 -15.31 -5.84 20.37
C ARG A 883 -15.86 -5.93 18.94
N GLU A 884 -17.17 -5.88 18.74
CA GLU A 884 -17.77 -5.70 17.41
C GLU A 884 -17.92 -4.19 17.06
N ASN A 885 -18.18 -3.89 15.79
CA ASN A 885 -18.34 -2.54 15.24
C ASN A 885 -19.32 -1.67 16.07
N GLY A 886 -18.95 -0.42 16.34
CA GLY A 886 -19.74 0.46 17.22
C GLY A 886 -19.56 0.18 18.72
N ALA A 887 -18.57 -0.63 19.10
CA ALA A 887 -18.30 -1.10 20.45
C ALA A 887 -19.43 -1.98 21.02
N THR A 888 -19.93 -2.91 20.20
CA THR A 888 -21.03 -3.82 20.53
C THR A 888 -20.56 -5.25 20.82
N ASP A 889 -21.48 -6.06 21.35
CA ASP A 889 -21.18 -7.37 21.95
C ASP A 889 -21.70 -8.55 21.12
N PHE A 890 -22.67 -8.31 20.24
CA PHE A 890 -23.16 -9.28 19.26
C PHE A 890 -23.93 -8.59 18.13
N ARG A 891 -24.03 -9.28 16.99
CA ARG A 891 -24.82 -8.85 15.82
C ARG A 891 -25.64 -9.97 15.21
N ILE A 892 -26.67 -9.56 14.48
CA ILE A 892 -27.36 -10.41 13.50
C ILE A 892 -26.85 -10.01 12.11
N PHE A 893 -26.28 -10.95 11.37
CA PHE A 893 -25.70 -10.76 10.03
C PHE A 893 -26.45 -11.57 8.97
N SER A 894 -26.67 -10.99 7.80
CA SER A 894 -27.07 -11.71 6.59
C SER A 894 -26.36 -11.17 5.35
N SER A 895 -25.89 -12.09 4.51
CA SER A 895 -25.45 -11.81 3.14
C SER A 895 -26.51 -12.21 2.09
N ALA A 896 -27.66 -12.74 2.52
CA ALA A 896 -28.72 -13.23 1.64
C ALA A 896 -29.85 -12.20 1.43
N GLY A 897 -30.13 -11.37 2.44
CA GLY A 897 -31.09 -10.27 2.32
C GLY A 897 -31.58 -9.70 3.66
N PRO A 898 -32.39 -8.63 3.63
CA PRO A 898 -32.74 -7.86 4.83
C PRO A 898 -33.77 -8.55 5.72
N ILE A 899 -33.34 -8.91 6.93
CA ILE A 899 -34.14 -9.50 8.01
C ILE A 899 -34.90 -8.40 8.78
N THR A 900 -36.12 -8.74 9.24
CA THR A 900 -36.99 -7.89 10.07
C THR A 900 -37.07 -8.46 11.50
N ILE A 901 -36.74 -7.65 12.50
CA ILE A 901 -36.63 -8.05 13.92
C ILE A 901 -37.54 -7.17 14.79
N HIS A 902 -38.30 -7.76 15.70
CA HIS A 902 -39.15 -7.05 16.67
C HIS A 902 -38.48 -6.89 18.03
N ARG A 903 -37.86 -7.96 18.55
CA ARG A 903 -37.33 -7.98 19.92
C ARG A 903 -36.12 -8.90 20.01
N VAL A 904 -35.16 -8.51 20.84
CA VAL A 904 -34.06 -9.37 21.28
C VAL A 904 -34.06 -9.43 22.80
N THR A 905 -33.89 -10.63 23.35
CA THR A 905 -33.75 -10.89 24.79
C THR A 905 -32.52 -11.76 25.00
N VAL A 906 -31.67 -11.42 25.96
CA VAL A 906 -30.50 -12.24 26.35
C VAL A 906 -30.63 -12.61 27.80
N VAL A 907 -30.53 -13.91 28.10
CA VAL A 907 -30.34 -14.42 29.46
C VAL A 907 -28.85 -14.68 29.65
N VAL A 908 -28.19 -13.87 30.47
CA VAL A 908 -26.76 -14.01 30.79
C VAL A 908 -26.60 -14.58 32.20
N SER A 909 -25.55 -15.39 32.42
CA SER A 909 -25.19 -15.91 33.73
C SER A 909 -23.68 -16.14 33.85
N GLY A 910 -23.15 -15.96 35.07
CA GLY A 910 -21.72 -16.07 35.35
C GLY A 910 -21.30 -15.28 36.59
N VAL A 911 -20.00 -15.31 36.90
CA VAL A 911 -19.43 -14.56 38.04
C VAL A 911 -19.48 -13.06 37.73
N GLY A 912 -20.01 -12.27 38.67
CA GLY A 912 -20.09 -10.82 38.53
C GLY A 912 -21.28 -10.30 37.71
N VAL A 913 -22.12 -11.19 37.12
CA VAL A 913 -23.37 -10.78 36.45
C VAL A 913 -24.32 -10.09 37.44
N SER A 914 -24.88 -8.95 37.07
CA SER A 914 -25.82 -8.18 37.89
C SER A 914 -27.10 -7.83 37.14
N SER A 915 -28.20 -7.58 37.86
CA SER A 915 -29.46 -7.13 37.24
C SER A 915 -29.37 -5.64 36.87
N PRO A 916 -30.03 -5.18 35.78
CA PRO A 916 -30.07 -3.77 35.40
C PRO A 916 -30.48 -2.86 36.56
N GLN A 917 -29.86 -1.69 36.66
CA GLN A 917 -30.28 -0.62 37.58
C GLN A 917 -31.18 0.36 36.81
N HIS A 918 -32.42 0.52 37.27
CA HIS A 918 -33.41 1.48 36.74
C HIS A 918 -33.25 2.88 37.36
#